data_AF-A0A0P1AQW4-F1
#
_entry.id   AF-A0A0P1AQW4-F1
#
_cell.length_a   1.000
_cell.length_b   1.000
_cell.length_c   1.000
_cell.angle_alpha   90.00
_cell.angle_beta   90.00
_cell.angle_gamma   90.00
#
_symmetry.space_group_name_H-M   'P 1'
#
loop_
_entity.id
_entity.type
_entity.pdbx_description
1 polymer ?
#
loop_
_entity_poly.entity_id
_entity_poly.type
_entity_poly.pdbx_seq_one_letter_code
_entity_poly.pdbx_strand_id
1 'polypeptide(L)'
;MTRRGVDSTATEDQRLHRPAAQLGVSRHLTTPVEVKETTDDAVFPDHGVYVITERSNLAAVNDERSIEEEIDIVSSNEEEDVGEISITLPSDSASEGLSSDLSLPHSFGHYDQLHTGRGMSHFDDHLTTLSPHQFPSRRVNRLQQNQLCGVEANVTTSEAVMKRFYEIQVGKIRAQLALSMQTQRDLEMMLKQERALWQKKEIENEQKFVKELDHLAKELKQTQANLEAAQTQLRMEKMHFATLQISDALAEQLSRQDEEDLSVREYIQLSIHSKVRKLEIELERCRQELELLKGTSDSDKFAAASALSKMNHVQRNAELSERRLQSELELLVATRNELENQIKTLLNQIDALKEKERQNEEMYSDQRGLVEESQRLKSDMEALQHENNELKLRFDKVSAEDSELRELVSMLTADKTFLLNAKTHLEDQMAKMKLSHDEMREKMKLLREKHDGHLDHSVQLQNETRLHFETKLNSEMTKFMELSKREIERIRNDGQLVYERENRLLKETRDDALKHVEMLQARLDSVQSALDEKVFESTRLESMHSTALATARNELKFQHFEMSQLKLTLEEKAMAVRNARLEIEMLTRKIETHKDEFTKLETTSTTRITQLEANLNVERNKLKEYELLEINLDDAILQTGEIAASKDSNEKTDDGSFLKLKEVVNTFGAIPTMKKRRFQQSVLLAQRLVKSQREAIALTQKLNEVISDRSRLQQEIIELKAQLASFHQPQSYLIEKLTRREQELQGAKRKHQEVQSQLQQLRVHYDQIREANLSLQHQLQQLLSRREDLDALKATVQLLRSKIDDSNEHKQLTYQLKLPLPRNSRSCATATDHCDAVSSSPVTSTVSKVFPSPSIFSKMTKSPTQVYKNEGVISFPVAPSSSNISCAPKWYTKLRCTSGDGQDINKSI
;
A
#
# COMPACT_ATOMS: atom_id res chain seq x y z
N MET A 1 -1.61 -59.86 -44.39
CA MET A 1 -2.86 -60.40 -44.98
C MET A 1 -4.05 -59.67 -44.34
N THR A 2 -5.16 -59.50 -45.08
CA THR A 2 -6.59 -59.40 -44.62
C THR A 2 -6.96 -58.79 -43.25
N ARG A 3 -7.96 -57.89 -43.12
CA ARG A 3 -8.86 -57.25 -44.10
C ARG A 3 -9.62 -56.04 -43.49
N ARG A 4 -10.29 -55.27 -44.36
CA ARG A 4 -11.32 -54.20 -44.22
C ARG A 4 -12.28 -54.32 -43.00
N GLY A 5 -13.00 -53.28 -42.56
CA GLY A 5 -13.23 -51.90 -43.07
C GLY A 5 -14.18 -51.11 -42.12
N VAL A 6 -14.35 -49.78 -42.16
CA VAL A 6 -14.90 -48.85 -43.20
C VAL A 6 -16.37 -48.47 -42.93
N ASP A 7 -16.64 -47.16 -42.97
CA ASP A 7 -17.90 -46.39 -42.88
C ASP A 7 -18.76 -46.49 -41.60
N SER A 8 -19.35 -45.43 -40.99
CA SER A 8 -19.73 -44.04 -41.38
C SER A 8 -21.19 -43.86 -41.84
N THR A 9 -22.01 -43.20 -41.01
CA THR A 9 -23.30 -42.57 -41.38
C THR A 9 -23.55 -41.33 -40.51
N ALA A 10 -24.18 -40.30 -41.06
CA ALA A 10 -24.60 -39.09 -40.35
C ALA A 10 -25.95 -38.58 -40.90
N THR A 11 -26.79 -38.03 -40.01
CA THR A 11 -27.94 -37.10 -40.23
C THR A 11 -28.43 -36.73 -38.82
N GLU A 12 -28.62 -35.46 -38.42
CA GLU A 12 -29.41 -34.34 -38.96
C GLU A 12 -30.92 -34.36 -38.60
N ASP A 13 -31.23 -33.51 -37.60
CA ASP A 13 -32.23 -32.42 -37.64
C ASP A 13 -33.76 -32.56 -37.42
N GLN A 14 -34.20 -31.71 -36.47
CA GLN A 14 -35.29 -30.70 -36.58
C GLN A 14 -36.74 -30.94 -36.05
N ARG A 15 -37.15 -29.99 -35.17
CA ARG A 15 -38.52 -29.40 -34.94
C ARG A 15 -39.55 -30.22 -34.12
N LEU A 16 -40.50 -29.64 -33.34
CA LEU A 16 -40.82 -28.22 -33.00
C LEU A 16 -41.73 -28.06 -31.72
N HIS A 17 -41.88 -26.81 -31.24
CA HIS A 17 -42.89 -26.22 -30.30
C HIS A 17 -42.94 -26.71 -28.82
N ARG A 18 -42.65 -25.89 -27.77
CA ARG A 18 -43.44 -24.78 -27.12
C ARG A 18 -44.84 -25.17 -26.63
N PRO A 19 -45.38 -24.60 -25.50
CA PRO A 19 -45.05 -23.31 -24.85
C PRO A 19 -44.72 -23.37 -23.32
N ALA A 20 -43.97 -22.41 -22.74
CA ALA A 20 -44.37 -21.29 -21.83
C ALA A 20 -44.83 -21.70 -20.39
N ALA A 21 -44.79 -20.87 -19.34
CA ALA A 21 -44.54 -19.42 -19.19
C ALA A 21 -43.84 -19.09 -17.83
N GLN A 22 -43.07 -17.99 -17.69
CA GLN A 22 -43.39 -16.77 -16.89
C GLN A 22 -43.55 -16.96 -15.36
N LEU A 23 -43.08 -16.09 -14.44
CA LEU A 23 -42.33 -14.81 -14.43
C LEU A 23 -41.63 -14.71 -13.03
N GLY A 24 -40.68 -13.82 -12.74
CA GLY A 24 -40.02 -12.77 -13.53
C GLY A 24 -38.92 -12.06 -12.71
N VAL A 25 -37.97 -11.41 -13.36
CA VAL A 25 -36.78 -10.79 -12.73
C VAL A 25 -36.65 -9.33 -13.13
N SER A 26 -36.38 -8.43 -12.16
CA SER A 26 -35.47 -7.25 -12.25
C SER A 26 -35.48 -6.48 -10.91
N ARG A 27 -34.42 -5.90 -10.32
CA ARG A 27 -33.22 -5.16 -10.79
C ARG A 27 -33.49 -3.77 -11.38
N HIS A 28 -33.05 -2.69 -10.69
CA HIS A 28 -31.88 -1.84 -11.06
C HIS A 28 -31.99 -0.31 -10.78
N LEU A 29 -30.87 0.23 -10.28
CA LEU A 29 -30.22 1.54 -10.57
C LEU A 29 -30.74 2.92 -10.03
N THR A 30 -29.78 3.63 -9.40
CA THR A 30 -29.43 5.09 -9.47
C THR A 30 -30.35 6.24 -8.98
N THR A 31 -29.97 6.87 -7.85
CA THR A 31 -29.42 8.26 -7.66
C THR A 31 -29.69 9.39 -8.69
N PRO A 32 -29.58 10.72 -8.37
CA PRO A 32 -29.44 11.47 -7.08
C PRO A 32 -30.35 12.75 -7.00
N VAL A 33 -29.86 13.93 -6.53
CA VAL A 33 -30.40 15.34 -6.59
C VAL A 33 -31.41 15.75 -5.47
N GLU A 34 -31.40 16.96 -4.84
CA GLU A 34 -30.35 17.98 -4.52
C GLU A 34 -30.79 18.93 -3.35
N VAL A 35 -29.83 19.27 -2.47
CA VAL A 35 -29.44 20.62 -1.94
C VAL A 35 -30.48 21.73 -1.62
N LYS A 36 -30.47 22.19 -0.35
CA LYS A 36 -30.53 23.59 0.19
C LYS A 36 -30.39 23.53 1.73
N GLU A 37 -29.53 24.22 2.49
CA GLU A 37 -29.04 25.62 2.58
C GLU A 37 -29.97 26.64 3.29
N THR A 38 -29.35 27.58 4.04
CA THR A 38 -29.91 28.66 4.91
C THR A 38 -30.52 28.23 6.26
N THR A 39 -30.31 28.89 7.41
CA THR A 39 -29.36 29.98 7.83
C THR A 39 -29.25 30.05 9.36
N ASP A 40 -28.04 30.32 9.86
CA ASP A 40 -27.62 31.22 10.97
C ASP A 40 -28.16 31.14 12.44
N ASP A 41 -27.34 31.75 13.32
CA ASP A 41 -27.57 32.31 14.66
C ASP A 41 -27.82 31.46 15.93
N ALA A 42 -26.71 31.00 16.51
CA ALA A 42 -26.06 31.64 17.68
C ALA A 42 -26.67 31.63 19.13
N VAL A 43 -25.81 31.13 20.05
CA VAL A 43 -25.36 31.77 21.32
C VAL A 43 -26.00 31.41 22.69
N PHE A 44 -25.08 31.15 23.63
CA PHE A 44 -25.23 30.95 25.10
C PHE A 44 -25.59 32.27 25.85
N PRO A 45 -26.10 32.20 27.10
CA PRO A 45 -25.22 32.29 28.28
C PRO A 45 -25.55 31.21 29.34
N ASP A 46 -24.65 30.68 30.18
CA ASP A 46 -23.37 31.12 30.76
C ASP A 46 -23.48 32.02 32.03
N HIS A 47 -22.46 31.90 32.89
CA HIS A 47 -22.18 32.50 34.21
C HIS A 47 -22.94 31.92 35.42
N GLY A 48 -22.31 31.62 36.56
CA GLY A 48 -20.85 31.48 36.82
C GLY A 48 -20.38 31.82 38.25
N VAL A 49 -19.10 31.53 38.50
CA VAL A 49 -18.19 32.11 39.53
C VAL A 49 -18.34 31.68 41.02
N TYR A 50 -17.40 30.82 41.44
CA TYR A 50 -16.58 30.79 42.67
C TYR A 50 -16.85 31.79 43.85
N VAL A 51 -16.58 31.35 45.11
CA VAL A 51 -15.34 31.69 45.88
C VAL A 51 -15.31 31.07 47.32
N ILE A 52 -14.24 30.30 47.58
CA ILE A 52 -13.41 30.10 48.80
C ILE A 52 -13.89 30.58 50.19
N THR A 53 -13.86 29.67 51.20
CA THR A 53 -13.24 29.75 52.56
C THR A 53 -13.59 28.45 53.33
N GLU A 54 -12.70 27.64 53.93
CA GLU A 54 -11.65 27.76 54.98
C GLU A 54 -12.09 27.38 56.42
N ARG A 55 -11.50 26.28 56.95
CA ARG A 55 -11.30 25.89 58.39
C ARG A 55 -12.61 25.67 59.23
N SER A 56 -12.62 25.03 60.42
CA SER A 56 -11.57 24.60 61.36
C SER A 56 -11.90 23.31 62.14
N ASN A 57 -10.83 22.63 62.60
CA ASN A 57 -10.59 21.70 63.73
C ASN A 57 -11.63 21.45 64.87
N LEU A 58 -11.31 20.39 65.65
CA LEU A 58 -11.76 19.99 67.01
C LEU A 58 -13.01 19.08 67.11
N ALA A 59 -13.18 18.22 68.13
CA ALA A 59 -12.27 17.27 68.82
C ALA A 59 -13.01 16.46 69.92
N ALA A 60 -12.88 15.13 69.88
CA ALA A 60 -12.83 14.18 71.02
C ALA A 60 -14.06 13.96 71.97
N VAL A 61 -13.90 12.91 72.81
CA VAL A 61 -14.58 12.58 74.09
C VAL A 61 -15.89 11.74 74.05
N ASN A 62 -15.71 10.42 74.26
CA ASN A 62 -16.46 9.51 75.17
C ASN A 62 -17.95 9.10 74.86
N ASP A 63 -18.53 8.01 75.41
CA ASP A 63 -18.05 7.03 76.42
C ASP A 63 -18.66 5.60 76.38
N GLU A 64 -18.04 4.69 77.15
CA GLU A 64 -18.49 3.42 77.80
C GLU A 64 -19.25 2.26 77.07
N ARG A 65 -18.73 1.05 77.32
CA ARG A 65 -19.35 -0.24 77.81
C ARG A 65 -18.96 -1.48 76.96
N SER A 66 -18.26 -2.53 77.40
CA SER A 66 -17.90 -3.21 78.69
C SER A 66 -18.55 -4.60 78.82
N ILE A 67 -17.92 -5.51 79.59
CA ILE A 67 -18.07 -6.99 79.69
C ILE A 67 -17.18 -7.72 78.66
N GLU A 68 -16.12 -8.52 78.93
CA GLU A 68 -15.52 -9.26 80.09
C GLU A 68 -15.57 -10.80 79.92
N GLU A 69 -14.75 -11.54 80.71
CA GLU A 69 -14.31 -12.95 80.56
C GLU A 69 -13.36 -13.17 79.36
N GLU A 70 -12.03 -13.33 79.46
CA GLU A 70 -11.08 -13.66 80.55
C GLU A 70 -11.07 -15.13 81.03
N ILE A 71 -9.94 -15.82 80.77
CA ILE A 71 -9.24 -16.84 81.58
C ILE A 71 -7.80 -16.94 81.02
N ASP A 72 -6.81 -17.27 81.87
CA ASP A 72 -5.40 -16.87 81.72
C ASP A 72 -4.40 -17.96 82.24
N ILE A 73 -3.08 -17.68 82.26
CA ILE A 73 -2.01 -18.33 83.08
C ILE A 73 -1.54 -19.74 82.61
N VAL A 74 -0.27 -20.18 82.58
CA VAL A 74 1.13 -19.67 82.76
C VAL A 74 2.06 -20.75 82.12
N SER A 75 3.18 -20.51 81.39
CA SER A 75 4.49 -19.81 81.62
C SER A 75 5.57 -20.63 82.39
N SER A 76 6.85 -20.20 82.33
CA SER A 76 8.14 -20.82 82.80
C SER A 76 8.70 -21.98 81.93
N ASN A 77 9.93 -21.94 81.34
CA ASN A 77 11.34 -21.89 81.81
C ASN A 77 11.93 -23.31 82.04
N GLU A 78 13.23 -23.66 81.94
CA GLU A 78 14.54 -23.05 81.55
C GLU A 78 15.43 -24.24 80.99
N GLU A 79 16.74 -24.24 80.64
CA GLU A 79 17.90 -23.35 80.90
C GLU A 79 18.89 -23.33 79.67
N GLU A 80 19.99 -24.11 79.63
CA GLU A 80 21.12 -24.02 78.64
C GLU A 80 21.81 -25.39 78.33
N ASP A 81 22.65 -25.51 77.26
CA ASP A 81 24.12 -25.81 77.32
C ASP A 81 24.78 -25.92 75.90
N VAL A 82 26.11 -26.05 75.83
CA VAL A 82 27.01 -25.82 74.68
C VAL A 82 27.57 -27.10 74.02
N GLY A 83 27.89 -27.07 72.72
CA GLY A 83 28.62 -28.14 72.02
C GLY A 83 29.42 -27.68 70.79
N GLU A 84 30.61 -28.25 70.58
CA GLU A 84 31.60 -27.79 69.58
C GLU A 84 31.62 -28.60 68.26
N ILE A 85 32.01 -27.90 67.17
CA ILE A 85 32.85 -28.33 66.04
C ILE A 85 32.72 -29.77 65.51
N SER A 86 32.32 -29.92 64.24
CA SER A 86 33.00 -30.80 63.28
C SER A 86 32.77 -30.42 61.82
N ILE A 87 33.75 -30.73 60.97
CA ILE A 87 33.79 -30.42 59.53
C ILE A 87 33.51 -31.69 58.73
N THR A 88 32.60 -31.62 57.76
CA THR A 88 32.59 -32.52 56.59
C THR A 88 31.98 -31.85 55.36
N LEU A 89 32.64 -32.00 54.21
CA LEU A 89 32.04 -31.79 52.88
C LEU A 89 31.23 -33.03 52.49
N PRO A 90 30.30 -32.92 51.53
CA PRO A 90 30.65 -33.41 50.19
C PRO A 90 30.24 -32.45 49.04
N SER A 91 30.52 -32.90 47.81
CA SER A 91 30.41 -32.16 46.54
C SER A 91 28.98 -32.15 45.93
N ASP A 92 28.90 -31.50 44.76
CA ASP A 92 27.95 -31.71 43.66
C ASP A 92 26.53 -31.09 43.79
N SER A 93 25.92 -30.60 42.69
CA SER A 93 26.47 -30.09 41.41
C SER A 93 25.41 -29.31 40.63
N ALA A 94 25.84 -28.62 39.56
CA ALA A 94 25.02 -28.10 38.45
C ALA A 94 23.84 -27.14 38.79
N SER A 95 24.12 -25.84 38.73
CA SER A 95 23.12 -24.81 38.38
C SER A 95 23.22 -24.48 36.88
N GLU A 96 22.11 -24.50 36.16
CA GLU A 96 22.05 -24.11 34.75
C GLU A 96 22.22 -22.58 34.57
N GLY A 97 22.83 -22.15 33.47
CA GLY A 97 23.16 -20.74 33.23
C GLY A 97 23.73 -20.53 31.84
N LEU A 98 22.90 -20.65 30.80
CA LEU A 98 23.33 -20.56 29.41
C LEU A 98 23.84 -19.16 29.04
N SER A 99 25.00 -19.11 28.39
CA SER A 99 25.42 -17.98 27.57
C SER A 99 26.17 -18.49 26.34
N SER A 100 26.07 -17.70 25.28
CA SER A 100 26.65 -17.85 23.94
C SER A 100 28.01 -18.56 23.84
N ASP A 101 28.12 -19.53 22.93
CA ASP A 101 28.86 -19.31 21.67
C ASP A 101 28.70 -20.49 20.68
N LEU A 102 28.32 -20.19 19.43
CA LEU A 102 28.30 -21.15 18.32
C LEU A 102 29.36 -20.81 17.28
N SER A 103 30.48 -21.53 17.32
CA SER A 103 31.50 -21.53 16.27
C SER A 103 31.29 -22.70 15.31
N LEU A 104 31.64 -22.48 14.03
CA LEU A 104 31.35 -23.42 12.93
C LEU A 104 32.33 -24.60 12.91
N PRO A 105 31.86 -25.85 12.70
CA PRO A 105 32.75 -26.98 12.43
C PRO A 105 33.26 -26.97 10.98
N HIS A 106 34.52 -27.39 10.78
CA HIS A 106 35.11 -27.57 9.45
C HIS A 106 34.53 -28.80 8.72
N SER A 107 34.37 -28.67 7.41
CA SER A 107 34.62 -29.77 6.47
C SER A 107 35.19 -29.21 5.17
N PHE A 108 36.50 -29.36 4.97
CA PHE A 108 37.19 -29.05 3.72
C PHE A 108 38.01 -30.28 3.33
N GLY A 109 37.63 -30.94 2.23
CA GLY A 109 38.29 -32.15 1.76
C GLY A 109 39.59 -31.86 1.01
N HIS A 110 40.66 -32.59 1.34
CA HIS A 110 41.78 -32.83 0.42
C HIS A 110 41.28 -33.62 -0.80
N TYR A 111 41.81 -33.32 -1.99
CA TYR A 111 42.88 -34.14 -2.58
C TYR A 111 43.54 -33.46 -3.80
N ASP A 112 44.54 -34.13 -4.36
CA ASP A 112 45.70 -33.53 -5.02
C ASP A 112 45.62 -33.25 -6.52
N GLN A 113 46.63 -32.50 -6.96
CA GLN A 113 46.98 -32.24 -8.35
C GLN A 113 47.40 -33.50 -9.11
N LEU A 114 47.05 -33.60 -10.39
CA LEU A 114 47.91 -34.23 -11.40
C LEU A 114 47.88 -33.42 -12.71
N HIS A 115 49.01 -33.40 -13.41
CA HIS A 115 49.15 -32.72 -14.70
C HIS A 115 49.01 -33.70 -15.88
N THR A 116 48.13 -33.37 -16.81
CA THR A 116 48.20 -33.60 -18.27
C THR A 116 47.02 -32.85 -18.90
N GLY A 117 47.07 -32.25 -20.08
CA GLY A 117 48.18 -32.08 -21.02
C GLY A 117 47.70 -32.26 -22.46
N ARG A 118 48.00 -31.28 -23.34
CA ARG A 118 47.95 -31.37 -24.82
C ARG A 118 46.58 -31.33 -25.53
N GLY A 119 46.29 -30.21 -26.22
CA GLY A 119 45.98 -30.27 -27.66
C GLY A 119 44.75 -29.54 -28.23
N MET A 120 45.00 -28.43 -28.95
CA MET A 120 44.28 -27.92 -30.15
C MET A 120 42.80 -27.47 -29.97
N SER A 121 42.17 -26.60 -30.77
CA SER A 121 42.50 -25.84 -31.99
C SER A 121 41.82 -24.45 -31.90
N HIS A 122 42.51 -23.31 -32.06
CA HIS A 122 42.71 -22.55 -33.31
C HIS A 122 41.46 -22.35 -34.18
N PHE A 123 40.96 -21.11 -34.20
CA PHE A 123 40.36 -20.28 -35.29
C PHE A 123 39.71 -19.06 -34.60
N ASP A 124 40.38 -17.90 -34.50
CA ASP A 124 40.58 -16.85 -35.53
C ASP A 124 39.49 -15.76 -35.44
N ASP A 125 39.81 -14.71 -34.69
CA ASP A 125 38.98 -13.51 -34.51
C ASP A 125 39.57 -12.38 -35.37
N HIS A 126 38.88 -11.96 -36.42
CA HIS A 126 39.45 -11.11 -37.47
C HIS A 126 38.47 -10.06 -38.03
N LEU A 127 39.02 -8.85 -38.27
CA LEU A 127 38.47 -7.71 -39.03
C LEU A 127 37.42 -6.79 -38.36
N THR A 128 37.87 -6.13 -37.30
CA THR A 128 37.99 -4.65 -37.20
C THR A 128 37.17 -3.70 -38.11
N THR A 129 36.68 -2.63 -37.48
CA THR A 129 36.59 -1.21 -37.94
C THR A 129 35.69 -0.81 -39.11
N LEU A 130 34.72 0.07 -38.78
CA LEU A 130 34.61 1.42 -39.37
C LEU A 130 34.29 2.46 -38.27
N SER A 131 34.58 3.74 -38.53
CA SER A 131 34.53 4.90 -37.61
C SER A 131 34.72 6.19 -38.44
N PRO A 132 34.66 7.45 -37.93
CA PRO A 132 34.00 8.02 -36.74
C PRO A 132 32.99 9.16 -37.12
N HIS A 133 32.33 9.82 -36.14
CA HIS A 133 32.45 11.29 -35.97
C HIS A 133 31.69 11.94 -34.77
N GLN A 134 32.21 13.13 -34.40
CA GLN A 134 31.55 14.28 -33.74
C GLN A 134 31.01 14.19 -32.29
N PHE A 135 31.94 14.41 -31.36
CA PHE A 135 31.79 15.19 -30.10
C PHE A 135 31.16 16.60 -30.35
N PRO A 136 30.57 17.32 -29.34
CA PRO A 136 31.25 17.62 -28.07
C PRO A 136 30.45 17.85 -26.74
N SER A 137 30.99 17.24 -25.68
CA SER A 137 31.51 17.90 -24.45
C SER A 137 30.72 19.00 -23.71
N ARG A 138 30.20 18.64 -22.51
CA ARG A 138 30.02 19.52 -21.33
C ARG A 138 29.93 18.60 -20.10
N ARG A 139 30.89 18.45 -19.17
CA ARG A 139 31.88 19.32 -18.49
C ARG A 139 31.27 20.11 -17.31
N VAL A 140 31.85 19.89 -16.11
CA VAL A 140 31.59 20.50 -14.78
C VAL A 140 30.19 20.31 -14.17
N ASN A 141 29.99 20.25 -12.84
CA ASN A 141 30.82 20.86 -11.77
C ASN A 141 31.01 20.01 -10.49
N ARG A 142 32.00 20.38 -9.66
CA ARG A 142 32.35 19.78 -8.36
C ARG A 142 32.70 20.89 -7.35
N LEU A 143 32.06 20.89 -6.18
CA LEU A 143 32.39 21.72 -5.00
C LEU A 143 32.35 20.74 -3.80
N GLN A 144 33.38 20.60 -2.94
CA GLN A 144 33.99 21.55 -1.98
C GLN A 144 32.93 22.07 -0.98
N GLN A 145 32.92 21.56 0.26
CA GLN A 145 33.71 22.02 1.45
C GLN A 145 33.13 23.32 2.04
N ASN A 146 33.03 23.53 3.37
CA ASN A 146 33.71 22.90 4.53
C ASN A 146 32.72 22.85 5.76
N GLN A 147 32.89 21.98 6.77
CA GLN A 147 33.43 22.25 8.15
C GLN A 147 32.80 23.45 8.91
N LEU A 148 32.60 23.47 10.25
CA LEU A 148 33.06 22.59 11.34
C LEU A 148 32.22 22.83 12.63
N CYS A 149 31.96 21.80 13.46
CA CYS A 149 32.03 21.83 14.94
C CYS A 149 31.68 20.45 15.55
N GLY A 150 32.02 20.21 16.82
CA GLY A 150 31.68 18.99 17.56
C GLY A 150 31.97 19.12 19.06
N VAL A 151 31.63 18.09 19.85
CA VAL A 151 32.07 17.80 21.23
C VAL A 151 31.84 16.30 21.50
N GLU A 152 32.47 15.75 22.53
CA GLU A 152 32.69 14.30 22.74
C GLU A 152 31.58 13.57 23.52
N ALA A 153 31.83 12.27 23.77
CA ALA A 153 31.09 11.35 24.66
C ALA A 153 29.67 10.89 24.24
N ASN A 154 29.60 9.77 23.51
CA ASN A 154 28.98 8.53 24.02
C ASN A 154 29.05 7.38 22.99
N VAL A 155 29.32 6.14 23.45
CA VAL A 155 29.49 4.95 22.58
C VAL A 155 28.22 4.62 21.78
N THR A 156 27.04 4.87 22.36
CA THR A 156 25.73 4.72 21.73
C THR A 156 25.52 5.57 20.46
N THR A 157 26.29 6.65 20.29
CA THR A 157 26.19 7.51 19.10
C THR A 157 26.71 6.82 17.83
N SER A 158 27.71 5.94 17.95
CA SER A 158 28.27 5.20 16.81
C SER A 158 27.24 4.23 16.21
N GLU A 159 26.52 3.51 17.07
CA GLU A 159 25.43 2.61 16.64
C GLU A 159 24.28 3.40 16.00
N ALA A 160 23.86 4.52 16.60
CA ALA A 160 22.83 5.38 16.02
C ALA A 160 23.23 5.95 14.64
N VAL A 161 24.51 6.29 14.44
CA VAL A 161 25.05 6.74 13.15
C VAL A 161 25.10 5.60 12.14
N MET A 162 25.56 4.40 12.52
CA MET A 162 25.52 3.22 11.64
C MET A 162 24.09 2.82 11.27
N LYS A 163 23.16 2.81 12.23
CA LYS A 163 21.74 2.54 11.98
C LYS A 163 21.16 3.53 10.96
N ARG A 164 21.40 4.83 11.13
CA ARG A 164 20.99 5.85 10.13
C ARG A 164 21.67 5.67 8.77
N PHE A 165 22.94 5.26 8.73
CA PHE A 165 23.61 4.94 7.46
C PHE A 165 22.94 3.75 6.76
N TYR A 166 22.63 2.67 7.47
CA TYR A 166 21.89 1.53 6.91
C TYR A 166 20.45 1.88 6.54
N GLU A 167 19.74 2.70 7.31
CA GLU A 167 18.41 3.24 6.94
C GLU A 167 18.46 4.06 5.65
N ILE A 168 19.51 4.88 5.46
CA ILE A 168 19.74 5.64 4.21
C ILE A 168 20.08 4.70 3.04
N GLN A 169 20.91 3.67 3.25
CA GLN A 169 21.22 2.66 2.22
C GLN A 169 19.96 1.88 1.81
N VAL A 170 19.19 1.40 2.79
CA VAL A 170 17.92 0.68 2.55
C VAL A 170 16.89 1.61 1.89
N GLY A 171 16.82 2.88 2.29
CA GLY A 171 16.00 3.91 1.64
C GLY A 171 16.40 4.12 0.18
N LYS A 172 17.69 4.22 -0.12
CA LYS A 172 18.24 4.33 -1.48
C LYS A 172 17.94 3.09 -2.32
N ILE A 173 18.11 1.88 -1.77
CA ILE A 173 17.79 0.62 -2.44
C ILE A 173 16.29 0.52 -2.72
N ARG A 174 15.43 0.89 -1.76
CA ARG A 174 13.97 0.94 -1.94
C ARG A 174 13.55 1.96 -3.00
N ALA A 175 14.16 3.13 -3.04
CA ALA A 175 13.91 4.14 -4.08
C ALA A 175 14.37 3.65 -5.46
N GLN A 176 15.54 3.04 -5.56
CA GLN A 176 16.07 2.47 -6.81
C GLN A 176 15.20 1.30 -7.30
N LEU A 177 14.70 0.45 -6.40
CA LEU A 177 13.74 -0.61 -6.73
C LEU A 177 12.39 -0.03 -7.17
N ALA A 178 11.88 1.01 -6.50
CA ALA A 178 10.63 1.67 -6.89
C ALA A 178 10.73 2.29 -8.29
N LEU A 179 11.84 2.97 -8.60
CA LEU A 179 12.13 3.49 -9.94
C LEU A 179 12.23 2.37 -10.99
N SER A 180 12.95 1.28 -10.70
CA SER A 180 13.04 0.11 -11.59
C SER A 180 11.67 -0.53 -11.85
N MET A 181 10.86 -0.71 -10.80
CA MET A 181 9.49 -1.21 -10.90
C MET A 181 8.55 -0.25 -11.64
N GLN A 182 8.83 1.06 -11.65
CA GLN A 182 8.09 2.03 -12.46
C GLN A 182 8.49 1.92 -13.93
N THR A 183 9.79 1.97 -14.25
CA THR A 183 10.27 1.84 -15.63
C THR A 183 9.87 0.50 -16.26
N GLN A 184 9.80 -0.59 -15.49
CA GLN A 184 9.23 -1.86 -15.97
C GLN A 184 7.77 -1.70 -16.40
N ARG A 185 6.91 -1.07 -15.58
CA ARG A 185 5.48 -0.89 -15.91
C ARG A 185 5.29 0.01 -17.13
N ASP A 186 6.10 1.06 -17.24
CA ASP A 186 6.06 1.99 -18.36
C ASP A 186 6.49 1.27 -19.66
N LEU A 187 7.57 0.48 -19.62
CA LEU A 187 8.00 -0.37 -20.74
C LEU A 187 6.97 -1.44 -21.10
N GLU A 188 6.35 -2.10 -20.13
CA GLU A 188 5.26 -3.05 -20.37
C GLU A 188 4.05 -2.38 -21.04
N MET A 189 3.70 -1.15 -20.65
CA MET A 189 2.62 -0.38 -21.26
C MET A 189 2.95 0.04 -22.69
N MET A 190 4.19 0.47 -22.96
CA MET A 190 4.67 0.76 -24.31
C MET A 190 4.63 -0.49 -25.19
N LEU A 191 5.13 -1.62 -24.71
CA LEU A 191 5.16 -2.89 -25.44
C LEU A 191 3.73 -3.40 -25.75
N LYS A 192 2.78 -3.23 -24.81
CA LYS A 192 1.35 -3.51 -25.03
C LYS A 192 0.74 -2.59 -26.11
N GLN A 193 1.10 -1.30 -26.13
CA GLN A 193 0.67 -0.36 -27.17
C GLN A 193 1.26 -0.69 -28.54
N GLU A 194 2.56 -1.01 -28.62
CA GLU A 194 3.21 -1.41 -29.86
C GLU A 194 2.60 -2.68 -30.44
N ARG A 195 2.35 -3.71 -29.63
CA ARG A 195 1.64 -4.94 -30.06
C ARG A 195 0.27 -4.61 -30.67
N ALA A 196 -0.51 -3.73 -30.04
CA ALA A 196 -1.82 -3.32 -30.56
C ALA A 196 -1.73 -2.46 -31.84
N LEU A 197 -0.63 -1.73 -32.05
CA LEU A 197 -0.36 -1.01 -33.31
C LEU A 197 0.11 -1.96 -34.43
N TRP A 198 0.91 -2.97 -34.10
CA TRP A 198 1.33 -4.00 -35.06
C TRP A 198 0.15 -4.84 -35.53
N GLN A 199 -0.70 -5.34 -34.63
CA GLN A 199 -1.92 -6.08 -34.99
C GLN A 199 -2.87 -5.26 -35.90
N LYS A 200 -2.98 -3.94 -35.69
CA LYS A 200 -3.77 -3.08 -36.58
C LYS A 200 -3.14 -2.94 -37.97
N LYS A 201 -1.82 -2.75 -38.05
CA LYS A 201 -1.08 -2.70 -39.33
C LYS A 201 -1.16 -4.03 -40.09
N GLU A 202 -1.11 -5.15 -39.38
CA GLU A 202 -1.24 -6.50 -39.91
C GLU A 202 -2.60 -6.68 -40.59
N ILE A 203 -3.70 -6.45 -39.87
CA ILE A 203 -5.08 -6.48 -40.40
C ILE A 203 -5.28 -5.47 -41.55
N GLU A 204 -4.72 -4.26 -41.45
CA GLU A 204 -4.76 -3.28 -42.55
C GLU A 204 -4.01 -3.75 -43.80
N ASN A 205 -2.93 -4.50 -43.65
CA ASN A 205 -2.14 -5.01 -44.77
C ASN A 205 -2.77 -6.26 -45.40
N GLU A 206 -3.29 -7.19 -44.60
CA GLU A 206 -4.13 -8.29 -45.07
C GLU A 206 -5.30 -7.77 -45.94
N GLN A 207 -6.00 -6.72 -45.47
CA GLN A 207 -7.08 -6.08 -46.22
C GLN A 207 -6.63 -5.35 -47.50
N LYS A 208 -5.34 -5.00 -47.64
CA LYS A 208 -4.78 -4.46 -48.90
C LYS A 208 -4.47 -5.61 -49.86
N PHE A 209 -3.74 -6.62 -49.40
CA PHE A 209 -3.41 -7.80 -50.19
C PHE A 209 -4.65 -8.52 -50.74
N VAL A 210 -5.71 -8.67 -49.96
CA VAL A 210 -6.97 -9.26 -50.44
C VAL A 210 -7.59 -8.42 -51.57
N LYS A 211 -7.58 -7.08 -51.47
CA LYS A 211 -8.12 -6.18 -52.51
C LYS A 211 -7.24 -6.16 -53.76
N GLU A 212 -5.92 -6.22 -53.59
CA GLU A 212 -4.95 -6.31 -54.69
C GLU A 212 -5.10 -7.65 -55.44
N LEU A 213 -5.24 -8.77 -54.74
CA LEU A 213 -5.54 -10.07 -55.34
C LEU A 213 -6.89 -10.06 -56.07
N ASP A 214 -7.94 -9.49 -55.48
CA ASP A 214 -9.25 -9.32 -56.11
C ASP A 214 -9.25 -8.38 -57.34
N HIS A 215 -8.29 -7.46 -57.41
CA HIS A 215 -8.11 -6.55 -58.54
C HIS A 215 -7.35 -7.25 -59.67
N LEU A 216 -6.20 -7.85 -59.36
CA LEU A 216 -5.38 -8.62 -60.30
C LEU A 216 -6.16 -9.81 -60.88
N ALA A 217 -7.00 -10.47 -60.09
CA ALA A 217 -7.86 -11.56 -60.57
C ALA A 217 -8.96 -11.09 -61.57
N LYS A 218 -9.35 -9.81 -61.55
CA LYS A 218 -10.27 -9.22 -62.55
C LYS A 218 -9.51 -8.80 -63.80
N GLU A 219 -8.35 -8.17 -63.65
CA GLU A 219 -7.48 -7.80 -64.77
C GLU A 219 -6.97 -9.03 -65.54
N LEU A 220 -6.61 -10.10 -64.85
CA LEU A 220 -6.21 -11.37 -65.45
C LEU A 220 -7.35 -11.99 -66.30
N LYS A 221 -8.60 -11.95 -65.82
CA LYS A 221 -9.76 -12.40 -66.59
C LYS A 221 -10.06 -11.50 -67.79
N GLN A 222 -9.91 -10.18 -67.64
CA GLN A 222 -10.12 -9.22 -68.71
C GLN A 222 -9.04 -9.34 -69.80
N THR A 223 -7.77 -9.50 -69.41
CA THR A 223 -6.66 -9.72 -70.34
C THR A 223 -6.74 -11.08 -71.02
N GLN A 224 -7.21 -12.14 -70.36
CA GLN A 224 -7.54 -13.42 -70.98
C GLN A 224 -8.64 -13.27 -72.06
N ALA A 225 -9.76 -12.63 -71.74
CA ALA A 225 -10.84 -12.40 -72.72
C ALA A 225 -10.38 -11.55 -73.93
N ASN A 226 -9.57 -10.52 -73.68
CA ASN A 226 -8.96 -9.70 -74.74
C ASN A 226 -7.98 -10.51 -75.60
N LEU A 227 -7.19 -11.41 -75.00
CA LEU A 227 -6.26 -12.28 -75.70
C LEU A 227 -7.00 -13.31 -76.56
N GLU A 228 -8.09 -13.91 -76.06
CA GLU A 228 -8.95 -14.80 -76.84
C GLU A 228 -9.57 -14.06 -78.04
N ALA A 229 -10.11 -12.86 -77.83
CA ALA A 229 -10.62 -12.02 -78.92
C ALA A 229 -9.54 -11.73 -79.97
N ALA A 230 -8.35 -11.28 -79.56
CA ALA A 230 -7.23 -11.02 -80.46
C ALA A 230 -6.75 -12.29 -81.20
N GLN A 231 -6.76 -13.46 -80.54
CA GLN A 231 -6.44 -14.74 -81.19
C GLN A 231 -7.48 -15.15 -82.24
N THR A 232 -8.76 -14.83 -82.06
CA THR A 232 -9.78 -15.06 -83.10
C THR A 232 -9.60 -14.13 -84.29
N GLN A 233 -9.33 -12.84 -84.06
CA GLN A 233 -9.05 -11.86 -85.11
C GLN A 233 -7.80 -12.26 -85.92
N LEU A 234 -6.68 -12.54 -85.24
CA LEU A 234 -5.44 -13.00 -85.87
C LEU A 234 -5.62 -14.32 -86.64
N ARG A 235 -6.52 -15.21 -86.21
CA ARG A 235 -6.84 -16.44 -86.96
C ARG A 235 -7.58 -16.13 -88.26
N MET A 236 -8.53 -15.19 -88.25
CA MET A 236 -9.22 -14.72 -89.46
C MET A 236 -8.24 -14.02 -90.42
N GLU A 237 -7.43 -13.08 -89.93
CA GLU A 237 -6.42 -12.39 -90.74
C GLU A 237 -5.40 -13.36 -91.35
N LYS A 238 -4.92 -14.35 -90.60
CA LYS A 238 -4.03 -15.39 -91.14
C LYS A 238 -4.69 -16.21 -92.26
N MET A 239 -6.00 -16.47 -92.19
CA MET A 239 -6.72 -17.11 -93.30
C MET A 239 -6.81 -16.20 -94.53
N HIS A 240 -6.94 -14.88 -94.35
CA HIS A 240 -6.90 -13.93 -95.47
C HIS A 240 -5.49 -13.83 -96.10
N PHE A 241 -4.43 -13.75 -95.29
CA PHE A 241 -3.04 -13.67 -95.78
C PHE A 241 -2.49 -14.98 -96.36
N ALA A 242 -2.98 -16.15 -95.93
CA ALA A 242 -2.53 -17.45 -96.44
C ALA A 242 -2.72 -17.62 -97.97
N THR A 243 -3.65 -16.90 -98.58
CA THR A 243 -3.85 -16.88 -100.05
C THR A 243 -2.89 -15.98 -100.81
N LEU A 244 -2.09 -15.17 -100.10
CA LEU A 244 -1.12 -14.22 -100.63
C LEU A 244 0.34 -14.58 -100.27
N GLN A 245 0.56 -15.56 -99.41
CA GLN A 245 1.90 -16.04 -99.07
C GLN A 245 2.56 -16.77 -100.26
N ILE A 246 3.84 -16.48 -100.47
CA ILE A 246 4.72 -17.07 -101.50
C ILE A 246 5.89 -17.76 -100.78
N SER A 247 6.42 -18.84 -101.38
CA SER A 247 7.63 -19.52 -100.88
C SER A 247 8.90 -18.72 -101.18
N ASP A 248 9.91 -18.83 -100.31
CA ASP A 248 11.15 -18.05 -100.41
C ASP A 248 11.84 -18.15 -101.78
N ALA A 249 11.83 -19.34 -102.40
CA ALA A 249 12.43 -19.56 -103.71
C ALA A 249 11.67 -18.87 -104.86
N LEU A 250 10.34 -18.75 -104.77
CA LEU A 250 9.53 -18.04 -105.76
C LEU A 250 9.61 -16.52 -105.55
N ALA A 251 9.70 -16.05 -104.29
CA ALA A 251 9.99 -14.65 -104.00
C ALA A 251 11.37 -14.22 -104.56
N GLU A 252 12.40 -15.06 -104.41
CA GLU A 252 13.74 -14.79 -104.96
C GLU A 252 13.82 -14.89 -106.50
N GLN A 253 12.82 -15.51 -107.14
CA GLN A 253 12.68 -15.51 -108.61
C GLN A 253 11.98 -14.24 -109.09
N LEU A 254 10.84 -13.89 -108.49
CA LEU A 254 10.08 -12.68 -108.84
C LEU A 254 10.89 -11.40 -108.56
N SER A 255 11.76 -11.39 -107.53
CA SER A 255 12.63 -10.25 -107.23
C SER A 255 13.85 -10.09 -108.17
N ARG A 256 13.89 -10.84 -109.28
CA ARG A 256 14.92 -10.75 -110.33
C ARG A 256 14.34 -10.30 -111.68
N GLN A 257 13.07 -9.94 -111.71
CA GLN A 257 12.37 -9.35 -112.86
C GLN A 257 12.16 -7.85 -112.60
N ASP A 258 12.13 -7.04 -113.67
CA ASP A 258 11.95 -5.60 -113.57
C ASP A 258 10.47 -5.23 -113.29
N GLU A 259 10.23 -4.14 -112.54
CA GLU A 259 8.90 -3.81 -111.98
C GLU A 259 7.79 -3.61 -113.04
N GLU A 260 8.15 -3.39 -114.31
CA GLU A 260 7.20 -3.22 -115.43
C GLU A 260 6.63 -4.55 -115.96
N ASP A 261 7.32 -5.69 -115.74
CA ASP A 261 6.91 -7.02 -116.23
C ASP A 261 6.10 -7.84 -115.20
N LEU A 262 6.06 -7.44 -113.92
CA LEU A 262 5.36 -8.18 -112.87
C LEU A 262 3.84 -7.96 -112.92
N SER A 263 3.07 -9.01 -112.65
CA SER A 263 1.65 -8.83 -112.31
C SER A 263 1.51 -8.02 -111.02
N VAL A 264 0.52 -7.12 -110.96
CA VAL A 264 0.13 -6.39 -109.73
C VAL A 264 -0.08 -7.35 -108.55
N ARG A 265 -0.54 -8.58 -108.82
CA ARG A 265 -0.63 -9.65 -107.81
C ARG A 265 0.75 -10.06 -107.27
N GLU A 266 1.70 -10.35 -108.15
CA GLU A 266 3.04 -10.83 -107.81
C GLU A 266 3.85 -9.77 -107.07
N TYR A 267 3.75 -8.50 -107.50
CA TYR A 267 4.31 -7.35 -106.80
C TYR A 267 3.75 -7.20 -105.38
N ILE A 268 2.43 -7.34 -105.21
CA ILE A 268 1.79 -7.31 -103.88
C ILE A 268 2.27 -8.49 -103.03
N GLN A 269 2.41 -9.69 -103.60
CA GLN A 269 2.90 -10.87 -102.86
C GLN A 269 4.38 -10.73 -102.45
N LEU A 270 5.25 -10.15 -103.28
CA LEU A 270 6.61 -9.75 -102.91
C LEU A 270 6.62 -8.70 -101.78
N SER A 271 5.79 -7.66 -101.88
CA SER A 271 5.69 -6.59 -100.87
C SER A 271 5.18 -7.14 -99.53
N ILE A 272 4.27 -8.12 -99.55
CA ILE A 272 3.79 -8.82 -98.36
C ILE A 272 4.90 -9.73 -97.80
N HIS A 273 5.49 -10.60 -98.62
CA HIS A 273 6.53 -11.56 -98.20
C HIS A 273 7.75 -10.85 -97.58
N SER A 274 8.24 -9.79 -98.19
CA SER A 274 9.37 -9.00 -97.65
C SER A 274 9.05 -8.27 -96.33
N LYS A 275 7.78 -7.90 -96.09
CA LYS A 275 7.32 -7.35 -94.80
C LYS A 275 7.11 -8.45 -93.76
N VAL A 276 6.52 -9.58 -94.15
CA VAL A 276 6.34 -10.76 -93.29
C VAL A 276 7.70 -11.28 -92.81
N ARG A 277 8.69 -11.46 -93.70
CA ARG A 277 10.04 -11.92 -93.31
C ARG A 277 10.73 -10.97 -92.32
N LYS A 278 10.53 -9.65 -92.42
CA LYS A 278 11.03 -8.69 -91.43
C LYS A 278 10.36 -8.87 -90.07
N LEU A 279 9.04 -8.97 -90.05
CA LEU A 279 8.26 -9.24 -88.83
C LEU A 279 8.58 -10.61 -88.22
N GLU A 280 8.92 -11.62 -89.02
CA GLU A 280 9.36 -12.94 -88.55
C GLU A 280 10.73 -12.88 -87.87
N ILE A 281 11.69 -12.14 -88.45
CA ILE A 281 13.00 -11.89 -87.81
C ILE A 281 12.84 -11.10 -86.50
N GLU A 282 11.99 -10.08 -86.48
CA GLU A 282 11.69 -9.31 -85.28
C GLU A 282 10.96 -10.14 -84.20
N LEU A 283 10.01 -11.00 -84.60
CA LEU A 283 9.35 -11.96 -83.71
C LEU A 283 10.34 -12.99 -83.15
N GLU A 284 11.30 -13.47 -83.94
CA GLU A 284 12.30 -14.44 -83.49
C GLU A 284 13.31 -13.81 -82.51
N ARG A 285 13.74 -12.56 -82.76
CA ARG A 285 14.50 -11.77 -81.78
C ARG A 285 13.71 -11.61 -80.47
N CYS A 286 12.43 -11.22 -80.55
CA CYS A 286 11.57 -11.08 -79.39
C CYS A 286 11.32 -12.41 -78.65
N ARG A 287 11.28 -13.55 -79.35
CA ARG A 287 11.22 -14.89 -78.73
C ARG A 287 12.49 -15.21 -77.95
N GLN A 288 13.66 -14.94 -78.52
CA GLN A 288 14.95 -15.16 -77.85
C GLN A 288 15.10 -14.27 -76.61
N GLU A 289 14.68 -13.00 -76.70
CA GLU A 289 14.64 -12.07 -75.55
C GLU A 289 13.65 -12.54 -74.47
N LEU A 290 12.46 -13.04 -74.85
CA LEU A 290 11.51 -13.63 -73.91
C LEU A 290 12.01 -14.95 -73.29
N GLU A 291 12.76 -15.77 -74.02
CA GLU A 291 13.32 -17.03 -73.50
C GLU A 291 14.47 -16.76 -72.51
N LEU A 292 15.32 -15.76 -72.78
CA LEU A 292 16.32 -15.29 -71.83
C LEU A 292 15.68 -14.69 -70.56
N LEU A 293 14.67 -13.83 -70.70
CA LEU A 293 13.91 -13.27 -69.57
C LEU A 293 13.13 -14.32 -68.79
N LYS A 294 12.68 -15.39 -69.45
CA LYS A 294 12.08 -16.55 -68.78
C LYS A 294 13.13 -17.34 -68.02
N GLY A 295 14.31 -17.57 -68.60
CA GLY A 295 15.44 -18.23 -67.95
C GLY A 295 15.89 -17.52 -66.68
N THR A 296 16.03 -16.19 -66.70
CA THR A 296 16.31 -15.41 -65.48
C THR A 296 15.15 -15.50 -64.49
N SER A 297 13.91 -15.28 -64.93
CA SER A 297 12.71 -15.36 -64.08
C SER A 297 12.53 -16.73 -63.41
N ASP A 298 12.84 -17.83 -64.08
CA ASP A 298 12.78 -19.19 -63.52
C ASP A 298 13.96 -19.46 -62.58
N SER A 299 15.14 -18.86 -62.80
CA SER A 299 16.25 -18.88 -61.85
C SER A 299 15.94 -18.07 -60.57
N ASP A 300 15.28 -16.92 -60.69
CA ASP A 300 14.84 -16.09 -59.56
C ASP A 300 13.75 -16.80 -58.74
N LYS A 301 12.80 -17.48 -59.40
CA LYS A 301 11.80 -18.35 -58.73
C LYS A 301 12.48 -19.48 -57.96
N PHE A 302 13.51 -20.11 -58.54
CA PHE A 302 14.27 -21.15 -57.85
C PHE A 302 15.05 -20.60 -56.65
N ALA A 303 15.68 -19.43 -56.80
CA ALA A 303 16.36 -18.75 -55.71
C ALA A 303 15.40 -18.37 -54.57
N ALA A 304 14.23 -17.82 -54.90
CA ALA A 304 13.16 -17.51 -53.96
C ALA A 304 12.60 -18.75 -53.26
N ALA A 305 12.35 -19.85 -53.99
CA ALA A 305 11.92 -21.12 -53.41
C ALA A 305 12.98 -21.74 -52.47
N SER A 306 14.27 -21.61 -52.82
CA SER A 306 15.40 -22.01 -51.98
C SER A 306 15.49 -21.16 -50.71
N ALA A 307 15.31 -19.84 -50.82
CA ALA A 307 15.25 -18.93 -49.67
C ALA A 307 14.05 -19.23 -48.75
N LEU A 308 12.86 -19.46 -49.33
CA LEU A 308 11.65 -19.85 -48.59
C LEU A 308 11.84 -21.18 -47.86
N SER A 309 12.47 -22.17 -48.50
CA SER A 309 12.80 -23.46 -47.88
C SER A 309 13.74 -23.30 -46.67
N LYS A 310 14.77 -22.46 -46.80
CA LYS A 310 15.69 -22.10 -45.70
C LYS A 310 14.96 -21.37 -44.57
N MET A 311 14.11 -20.40 -44.89
CA MET A 311 13.30 -19.66 -43.91
C MET A 311 12.38 -20.61 -43.12
N ASN A 312 11.68 -21.51 -43.82
CA ASN A 312 10.83 -22.54 -43.21
C ASN A 312 11.62 -23.52 -42.32
N HIS A 313 12.88 -23.81 -42.66
CA HIS A 313 13.74 -24.63 -41.81
C HIS A 313 14.17 -23.87 -40.54
N VAL A 314 14.59 -22.61 -40.67
CA VAL A 314 14.93 -21.75 -39.53
C VAL A 314 13.74 -21.57 -38.60
N GLN A 315 12.53 -21.33 -39.13
CA GLN A 315 11.31 -21.24 -38.34
C GLN A 315 11.05 -22.53 -37.55
N ARG A 316 11.10 -23.71 -38.19
CA ARG A 316 10.92 -25.00 -37.50
C ARG A 316 11.95 -25.22 -36.40
N ASN A 317 13.20 -24.82 -36.63
CA ASN A 317 14.26 -24.91 -35.62
C ASN A 317 14.00 -23.96 -34.44
N ALA A 318 13.51 -22.74 -34.71
CA ALA A 318 13.12 -21.79 -33.67
C ALA A 318 11.94 -22.35 -32.84
N GLU A 319 10.86 -22.81 -33.46
CA GLU A 319 9.72 -23.41 -32.75
C GLU A 319 10.11 -24.67 -31.95
N LEU A 320 11.07 -25.48 -32.44
CA LEU A 320 11.61 -26.62 -31.69
C LEU A 320 12.46 -26.19 -30.49
N SER A 321 13.18 -25.06 -30.59
CA SER A 321 13.89 -24.48 -29.44
C SER A 321 12.92 -23.88 -28.41
N GLU A 322 11.84 -23.25 -28.87
CA GLU A 322 10.79 -22.70 -28.00
C GLU A 322 10.08 -23.82 -27.21
N ARG A 323 9.65 -24.89 -27.88
CA ARG A 323 9.02 -26.06 -27.23
C ARG A 323 9.94 -26.73 -26.21
N ARG A 324 11.27 -26.75 -26.44
CA ARG A 324 12.25 -27.23 -25.46
C ARG A 324 12.30 -26.32 -24.24
N LEU A 325 12.49 -25.02 -24.43
CA LEU A 325 12.52 -24.03 -23.35
C LEU A 325 11.21 -24.00 -22.54
N GLN A 326 10.05 -24.22 -23.19
CA GLN A 326 8.77 -24.41 -22.52
C GLN A 326 8.79 -25.65 -21.62
N SER A 327 9.21 -26.82 -22.13
CA SER A 327 9.30 -28.05 -21.32
C SER A 327 10.34 -27.99 -20.19
N GLU A 328 11.45 -27.27 -20.40
CA GLU A 328 12.46 -27.00 -19.37
C GLU A 328 11.91 -26.08 -18.29
N LEU A 329 11.15 -25.03 -18.66
CA LEU A 329 10.46 -24.14 -17.72
C LEU A 329 9.38 -24.87 -16.93
N GLU A 330 8.58 -25.73 -17.57
CA GLU A 330 7.58 -26.58 -16.89
C GLU A 330 8.24 -27.51 -15.87
N LEU A 331 9.38 -28.13 -16.21
CA LEU A 331 10.14 -28.99 -15.29
C LEU A 331 10.78 -28.19 -14.14
N LEU A 332 11.28 -26.98 -14.40
CA LEU A 332 11.79 -26.07 -13.35
C LEU A 332 10.68 -25.57 -12.42
N VAL A 333 9.47 -25.33 -12.94
CA VAL A 333 8.29 -25.00 -12.12
C VAL A 333 7.84 -26.22 -11.31
N ALA A 334 7.83 -27.43 -11.88
CA ALA A 334 7.49 -28.66 -11.16
C ALA A 334 8.46 -28.95 -10.00
N THR A 335 9.78 -28.89 -10.27
CA THR A 335 10.82 -29.07 -9.25
C THR A 335 10.81 -27.98 -8.18
N ARG A 336 10.55 -26.71 -8.55
CA ARG A 336 10.31 -25.64 -7.58
C ARG A 336 9.10 -25.94 -6.68
N ASN A 337 7.97 -26.34 -7.26
CA ASN A 337 6.75 -26.62 -6.50
C ASN A 337 6.95 -27.80 -5.52
N GLU A 338 7.72 -28.81 -5.92
CA GLU A 338 8.11 -29.92 -5.05
C GLU A 338 8.99 -29.44 -3.90
N LEU A 339 10.04 -28.63 -4.16
CA LEU A 339 10.86 -28.04 -3.10
C LEU A 339 10.05 -27.13 -2.15
N GLU A 340 9.10 -26.34 -2.67
CA GLU A 340 8.19 -25.56 -1.84
C GLU A 340 7.29 -26.45 -0.96
N ASN A 341 6.89 -27.63 -1.44
CA ASN A 341 6.11 -28.58 -0.66
C ASN A 341 6.96 -29.28 0.41
N GLN A 342 8.21 -29.63 0.09
CA GLN A 342 9.18 -30.15 1.07
C GLN A 342 9.51 -29.11 2.16
N ILE A 343 9.62 -27.83 1.81
CA ILE A 343 9.76 -26.75 2.81
C ILE A 343 8.51 -26.66 3.70
N LYS A 344 7.29 -26.76 3.14
CA LYS A 344 6.04 -26.78 3.93
C LYS A 344 5.96 -27.99 4.86
N THR A 345 6.37 -29.19 4.44
CA THR A 345 6.36 -30.36 5.32
C THR A 345 7.41 -30.26 6.42
N LEU A 346 8.60 -29.74 6.14
CA LEU A 346 9.63 -29.47 7.15
C LEU A 346 9.21 -28.40 8.16
N LEU A 347 8.55 -27.31 7.72
CA LEU A 347 7.98 -26.31 8.63
C LEU A 347 6.91 -26.92 9.55
N ASN A 348 5.97 -27.69 8.98
CA ASN A 348 4.96 -28.40 9.77
C ASN A 348 5.58 -29.40 10.78
N GLN A 349 6.70 -30.04 10.42
CA GLN A 349 7.44 -30.91 11.35
C GLN A 349 8.12 -30.12 12.46
N ILE A 350 8.76 -28.98 12.14
CA ILE A 350 9.38 -28.08 13.12
C ILE A 350 8.34 -27.54 14.10
N ASP A 351 7.18 -27.09 13.63
CA ASP A 351 6.13 -26.56 14.51
C ASP A 351 5.46 -27.65 15.35
N ALA A 352 5.32 -28.88 14.82
CA ALA A 352 4.91 -30.05 15.59
C ALA A 352 5.97 -30.57 16.58
N LEU A 353 7.25 -30.19 16.42
CA LEU A 353 8.31 -30.42 17.41
C LEU A 353 8.27 -29.36 18.50
N LYS A 354 8.12 -28.06 18.16
CA LYS A 354 7.97 -26.97 19.14
C LYS A 354 6.75 -27.17 20.05
N GLU A 355 5.61 -27.60 19.52
CA GLU A 355 4.43 -27.86 20.37
C GLU A 355 4.64 -29.06 21.29
N LYS A 356 5.44 -30.07 20.90
CA LYS A 356 5.86 -31.14 21.81
C LYS A 356 6.89 -30.68 22.83
N GLU A 357 7.78 -29.77 22.45
CA GLU A 357 8.76 -29.14 23.35
C GLU A 357 8.02 -28.34 24.43
N ARG A 358 7.07 -27.49 24.03
CA ARG A 358 6.16 -26.75 24.94
C ARG A 358 5.34 -27.68 25.85
N GLN A 359 4.82 -28.79 25.32
CA GLN A 359 4.11 -29.79 26.12
C GLN A 359 5.04 -30.53 27.11
N ASN A 360 6.30 -30.78 26.72
CA ASN A 360 7.29 -31.36 27.63
C ASN A 360 7.69 -30.35 28.73
N GLU A 361 7.87 -29.07 28.40
CA GLU A 361 8.13 -28.01 29.38
C GLU A 361 6.98 -27.89 30.40
N GLU A 362 5.72 -27.93 29.92
CA GLU A 362 4.50 -27.95 30.74
C GLU A 362 4.50 -29.19 31.67
N MET A 363 4.74 -30.39 31.13
CA MET A 363 4.84 -31.63 31.92
C MET A 363 6.01 -31.64 32.92
N TYR A 364 7.16 -31.04 32.60
CA TYR A 364 8.29 -30.92 33.53
C TYR A 364 8.06 -29.85 34.60
N SER A 365 7.30 -28.80 34.30
CA SER A 365 6.84 -27.82 35.29
C SER A 365 5.87 -28.47 36.28
N ASP A 366 4.87 -29.21 35.80
CA ASP A 366 3.92 -29.94 36.63
C ASP A 366 4.64 -31.03 37.46
N GLN A 367 5.56 -31.78 36.87
CA GLN A 367 6.37 -32.77 37.60
C GLN A 367 7.22 -32.11 38.69
N ARG A 368 7.79 -30.92 38.45
CA ARG A 368 8.54 -30.16 39.46
C ARG A 368 7.64 -29.72 40.60
N GLY A 369 6.46 -29.16 40.30
CA GLY A 369 5.45 -28.79 41.29
C GLY A 369 5.04 -29.97 42.17
N LEU A 370 4.71 -31.11 41.58
CA LEU A 370 4.37 -32.34 42.30
C LEU A 370 5.53 -32.90 43.15
N VAL A 371 6.79 -32.70 42.74
CA VAL A 371 7.96 -33.06 43.55
C VAL A 371 8.13 -32.10 44.72
N GLU A 372 7.95 -30.80 44.53
CA GLU A 372 7.98 -29.80 45.62
C GLU A 372 6.85 -30.03 46.63
N GLU A 373 5.63 -30.32 46.17
CA GLU A 373 4.50 -30.72 47.03
C GLU A 373 4.81 -32.03 47.78
N SER A 374 5.39 -33.03 47.10
CA SER A 374 5.80 -34.28 47.76
C SER A 374 6.92 -34.09 48.78
N GLN A 375 7.80 -33.10 48.60
CA GLN A 375 8.82 -32.75 49.57
C GLN A 375 8.22 -32.03 50.78
N ARG A 376 7.36 -31.02 50.56
CA ARG A 376 6.63 -30.31 51.63
C ARG A 376 5.85 -31.30 52.51
N LEU A 377 5.02 -32.14 51.89
CA LEU A 377 4.22 -33.15 52.61
C LEU A 377 5.07 -34.18 53.38
N LYS A 378 6.32 -34.45 52.96
CA LYS A 378 7.26 -35.27 53.74
C LYS A 378 7.80 -34.54 54.94
N SER A 379 8.25 -33.29 54.78
CA SER A 379 8.72 -32.46 55.90
C SER A 379 7.60 -32.19 56.91
N ASP A 380 6.36 -31.98 56.46
CA ASP A 380 5.17 -31.85 57.33
C ASP A 380 4.90 -33.17 58.09
N MET A 381 5.00 -34.33 57.42
CA MET A 381 4.85 -35.64 58.05
C MET A 381 5.98 -35.92 59.06
N GLU A 382 7.21 -35.58 58.73
CA GLU A 382 8.39 -35.71 59.60
C GLU A 382 8.25 -34.82 60.84
N ALA A 383 7.85 -33.56 60.69
CA ALA A 383 7.56 -32.65 61.79
C ALA A 383 6.45 -33.19 62.71
N LEU A 384 5.31 -33.61 62.15
CA LEU A 384 4.22 -34.24 62.90
C LEU A 384 4.66 -35.55 63.58
N GLN A 385 5.60 -36.31 62.99
CA GLN A 385 6.17 -37.50 63.61
C GLN A 385 7.10 -37.14 64.79
N HIS A 386 7.87 -36.06 64.69
CA HIS A 386 8.65 -35.52 65.81
C HIS A 386 7.73 -35.04 66.95
N GLU A 387 6.69 -34.26 66.67
CA GLU A 387 5.69 -33.82 67.65
C GLU A 387 5.00 -35.01 68.34
N ASN A 388 4.58 -36.04 67.59
CA ASN A 388 3.97 -37.23 68.18
C ASN A 388 4.95 -38.01 69.07
N ASN A 389 6.23 -38.06 68.72
CA ASN A 389 7.26 -38.68 69.57
C ASN A 389 7.49 -37.87 70.85
N GLU A 390 7.53 -36.54 70.79
CA GLU A 390 7.60 -35.68 71.97
C GLU A 390 6.38 -35.83 72.87
N LEU A 391 5.17 -35.75 72.31
CA LEU A 391 3.92 -35.93 73.05
C LEU A 391 3.87 -37.30 73.73
N LYS A 392 4.37 -38.34 73.07
CA LYS A 392 4.50 -39.68 73.66
C LYS A 392 5.51 -39.72 74.81
N LEU A 393 6.69 -39.12 74.66
CA LEU A 393 7.68 -39.04 75.76
C LEU A 393 7.15 -38.25 76.96
N ARG A 394 6.40 -37.16 76.73
CA ARG A 394 5.72 -36.38 77.76
C ARG A 394 4.62 -37.22 78.44
N PHE A 395 3.83 -37.98 77.68
CA PHE A 395 2.81 -38.90 78.22
C PHE A 395 3.43 -40.03 79.05
N ASP A 396 4.48 -40.69 78.56
CA ASP A 396 5.17 -41.78 79.26
C ASP A 396 5.82 -41.26 80.57
N LYS A 397 6.35 -40.03 80.60
CA LYS A 397 6.84 -39.37 81.82
C LYS A 397 5.73 -39.07 82.83
N VAL A 398 4.62 -38.47 82.40
CA VAL A 398 3.47 -38.18 83.27
C VAL A 398 2.83 -39.46 83.81
N SER A 399 2.81 -40.54 83.01
CA SER A 399 2.37 -41.88 83.44
C SER A 399 3.28 -42.48 84.53
N ALA A 400 4.60 -42.26 84.45
CA ALA A 400 5.54 -42.64 85.50
C ALA A 400 5.30 -41.82 86.78
N GLU A 401 5.19 -40.49 86.69
CA GLU A 401 4.91 -39.59 87.82
C GLU A 401 3.59 -39.93 88.53
N ASP A 402 2.52 -40.22 87.79
CA ASP A 402 1.25 -40.72 88.32
C ASP A 402 1.41 -42.09 89.01
N SER A 403 2.27 -42.98 88.49
CA SER A 403 2.56 -44.26 89.16
C SER A 403 3.31 -44.08 90.49
N GLU A 404 4.29 -43.19 90.56
CA GLU A 404 5.02 -42.85 91.79
C GLU A 404 4.11 -42.17 92.82
N LEU A 405 3.26 -41.25 92.39
CA LEU A 405 2.27 -40.59 93.24
C LEU A 405 1.24 -41.58 93.81
N ARG A 406 0.82 -42.59 93.04
CA ARG A 406 -0.06 -43.67 93.53
C ARG A 406 0.62 -44.54 94.60
N GLU A 407 1.90 -44.87 94.43
CA GLU A 407 2.67 -45.59 95.45
C GLU A 407 2.86 -44.74 96.72
N LEU A 408 3.21 -43.46 96.58
CA LEU A 408 3.32 -42.52 97.71
C LEU A 408 2.00 -42.36 98.47
N VAL A 409 0.86 -42.22 97.76
CA VAL A 409 -0.47 -42.19 98.39
C VAL A 409 -0.76 -43.48 99.17
N SER A 410 -0.38 -44.64 98.62
CA SER A 410 -0.52 -45.94 99.30
C SER A 410 0.28 -45.99 100.61
N MET A 411 1.56 -45.58 100.57
CA MET A 411 2.41 -45.48 101.76
C MET A 411 1.85 -44.51 102.80
N LEU A 412 1.41 -43.32 102.38
CA LEU A 412 0.82 -42.31 103.28
C LEU A 412 -0.52 -42.78 103.89
N THR A 413 -1.31 -43.60 103.20
CA THR A 413 -2.46 -44.27 103.84
C THR A 413 -2.05 -45.32 104.88
N ALA A 414 -0.98 -46.10 104.64
CA ALA A 414 -0.46 -47.04 105.63
C ALA A 414 0.02 -46.30 106.89
N ASP A 415 0.88 -45.28 106.74
CA ASP A 415 1.36 -44.44 107.84
C ASP A 415 0.21 -43.77 108.60
N LYS A 416 -0.79 -43.24 107.89
CA LYS A 416 -2.00 -42.68 108.52
C LYS A 416 -2.72 -43.70 109.40
N THR A 417 -2.85 -44.96 108.98
CA THR A 417 -3.47 -46.01 109.82
C THR A 417 -2.59 -46.38 111.01
N PHE A 418 -1.27 -46.47 110.83
CA PHE A 418 -0.33 -46.73 111.92
C PHE A 418 -0.36 -45.61 112.98
N LEU A 419 -0.27 -44.35 112.55
CA LEU A 419 -0.29 -43.18 113.43
C LEU A 419 -1.65 -43.01 114.13
N LEU A 420 -2.77 -43.37 113.50
CA LEU A 420 -4.08 -43.39 114.17
C LEU A 420 -4.14 -44.46 115.29
N ASN A 421 -3.60 -45.66 115.05
CA ASN A 421 -3.53 -46.72 116.05
C ASN A 421 -2.56 -46.38 117.19
N ALA A 422 -1.43 -45.74 116.87
CA ALA A 422 -0.48 -45.24 117.87
C ALA A 422 -1.10 -44.09 118.70
N LYS A 423 -1.85 -43.19 118.06
CA LYS A 423 -2.56 -42.10 118.72
C LYS A 423 -3.59 -42.63 119.73
N THR A 424 -4.47 -43.56 119.35
CA THR A 424 -5.48 -44.09 120.28
C THR A 424 -4.84 -44.80 121.47
N HIS A 425 -3.77 -45.56 121.25
CA HIS A 425 -2.99 -46.17 122.33
C HIS A 425 -2.36 -45.13 123.27
N LEU A 426 -1.82 -44.03 122.73
CA LEU A 426 -1.28 -42.93 123.52
C LEU A 426 -2.37 -42.10 124.22
N GLU A 427 -3.57 -41.99 123.67
CA GLU A 427 -4.72 -41.37 124.33
C GLU A 427 -5.20 -42.20 125.53
N ASP A 428 -5.24 -43.53 125.41
CA ASP A 428 -5.50 -44.46 126.53
C ASP A 428 -4.41 -44.38 127.62
N GLN A 429 -3.13 -44.26 127.23
CA GLN A 429 -2.04 -44.03 128.18
C GLN A 429 -2.15 -42.65 128.82
N MET A 430 -2.45 -41.60 128.06
CA MET A 430 -2.67 -40.25 128.58
C MET A 430 -3.86 -40.17 129.52
N ALA A 431 -4.93 -40.94 129.34
CA ALA A 431 -6.04 -41.00 130.29
C ALA A 431 -5.58 -41.53 131.67
N LYS A 432 -4.81 -42.62 131.68
CA LYS A 432 -4.23 -43.23 132.89
C LYS A 432 -3.19 -42.31 133.54
N MET A 433 -2.31 -41.73 132.73
CA MET A 433 -1.30 -40.78 133.18
C MET A 433 -1.89 -39.43 133.60
N LYS A 434 -3.07 -39.03 133.12
CA LYS A 434 -3.80 -37.85 133.63
C LYS A 434 -4.29 -38.08 135.05
N LEU A 435 -4.90 -39.23 135.36
CA LEU A 435 -5.29 -39.55 136.74
C LEU A 435 -4.09 -39.52 137.70
N SER A 436 -2.95 -40.10 137.31
CA SER A 436 -1.70 -39.98 138.09
C SER A 436 -1.13 -38.54 138.09
N HIS A 437 -1.28 -37.79 137.00
CA HIS A 437 -0.89 -36.39 136.93
C HIS A 437 -1.74 -35.53 137.86
N ASP A 438 -3.02 -35.81 138.08
CA ASP A 438 -3.87 -35.10 139.05
C ASP A 438 -3.35 -35.27 140.49
N GLU A 439 -2.99 -36.48 140.90
CA GLU A 439 -2.33 -36.75 142.19
C GLU A 439 -0.91 -36.12 142.27
N MET A 440 -0.22 -36.07 141.14
CA MET A 440 1.05 -35.34 140.99
C MET A 440 0.84 -33.84 140.79
N ARG A 441 -0.39 -33.32 140.64
CA ARG A 441 -0.67 -31.90 140.34
C ARG A 441 -0.56 -31.04 141.58
N GLU A 442 -0.92 -31.61 142.73
CA GLU A 442 -0.71 -31.01 144.04
C GLU A 442 0.78 -31.01 144.42
N LYS A 443 1.48 -32.12 144.14
CA LYS A 443 2.95 -32.20 144.26
C LYS A 443 3.62 -31.22 143.27
N MET A 444 3.05 -31.04 142.08
CA MET A 444 3.37 -29.98 141.11
C MET A 444 2.81 -28.60 141.46
N LYS A 445 2.15 -28.35 142.59
CA LYS A 445 2.01 -26.98 143.12
C LYS A 445 3.27 -26.61 143.88
N LEU A 446 3.72 -27.47 144.79
CA LEU A 446 4.97 -27.34 145.55
C LEU A 446 6.23 -27.40 144.66
N LEU A 447 6.15 -28.08 143.50
CA LEU A 447 7.16 -27.99 142.44
C LEU A 447 6.89 -26.87 141.43
N ARG A 448 5.69 -26.26 141.34
CA ARG A 448 5.43 -25.13 140.44
C ARG A 448 6.24 -23.91 140.82
N GLU A 449 6.25 -23.56 142.10
CA GLU A 449 7.05 -22.45 142.65
C GLU A 449 8.56 -22.55 142.36
N LYS A 450 9.05 -23.74 141.95
CA LYS A 450 10.42 -23.96 141.45
C LYS A 450 10.51 -24.12 139.92
N HIS A 451 9.47 -24.69 139.31
CA HIS A 451 9.33 -24.86 137.87
C HIS A 451 9.01 -23.54 137.16
N ASP A 452 8.36 -22.57 137.80
CA ASP A 452 8.00 -21.29 137.19
C ASP A 452 9.25 -20.45 136.90
N GLY A 453 10.26 -20.50 137.77
CA GLY A 453 11.61 -19.98 137.49
C GLY A 453 12.38 -20.75 136.40
N HIS A 454 11.97 -21.98 136.06
CA HIS A 454 12.45 -22.69 134.88
C HIS A 454 11.59 -22.43 133.63
N LEU A 455 10.30 -22.09 133.79
CA LEU A 455 9.42 -21.65 132.71
C LEU A 455 9.92 -20.34 132.12
N ASP A 456 10.29 -19.35 132.92
CA ASP A 456 10.81 -18.07 132.40
C ASP A 456 12.02 -18.28 131.48
N HIS A 457 12.93 -19.19 131.85
CA HIS A 457 14.08 -19.54 131.01
C HIS A 457 13.70 -20.40 129.79
N SER A 458 12.74 -21.31 129.93
CA SER A 458 12.21 -22.09 128.79
C SER A 458 11.46 -21.20 127.80
N VAL A 459 10.74 -20.17 128.28
CA VAL A 459 10.04 -19.16 127.49
C VAL A 459 11.03 -18.23 126.78
N GLN A 460 12.18 -17.90 127.39
CA GLN A 460 13.28 -17.21 126.70
C GLN A 460 13.78 -18.04 125.50
N LEU A 461 14.16 -19.30 125.72
CA LEU A 461 14.61 -20.21 124.66
C LEU A 461 13.55 -20.47 123.58
N GLN A 462 12.26 -20.52 123.95
CA GLN A 462 11.14 -20.61 123.00
C GLN A 462 10.96 -19.33 122.18
N ASN A 463 11.15 -18.15 122.77
CA ASN A 463 11.11 -16.89 122.04
C ASN A 463 12.31 -16.71 121.11
N GLU A 464 13.52 -17.10 121.53
CA GLU A 464 14.73 -17.08 120.69
C GLU A 464 14.61 -18.03 119.50
N THR A 465 14.15 -19.27 119.73
CA THR A 465 13.92 -20.23 118.64
C THR A 465 12.78 -19.79 117.72
N ARG A 466 11.68 -19.22 118.24
CA ARG A 466 10.62 -18.64 117.41
C ARG A 466 11.15 -17.48 116.56
N LEU A 467 11.93 -16.56 117.15
CA LEU A 467 12.56 -15.45 116.43
C LEU A 467 13.54 -15.92 115.36
N HIS A 468 14.29 -17.01 115.60
CA HIS A 468 15.14 -17.63 114.57
C HIS A 468 14.32 -18.20 113.41
N PHE A 469 13.16 -18.84 113.67
CA PHE A 469 12.27 -19.28 112.60
C PHE A 469 11.57 -18.12 111.89
N GLU A 470 11.12 -17.09 112.59
CA GLU A 470 10.55 -15.86 112.01
C GLU A 470 11.57 -15.15 111.11
N THR A 471 12.80 -14.94 111.59
CA THR A 471 13.88 -14.32 110.79
C THR A 471 14.32 -15.20 109.62
N LYS A 472 14.37 -16.53 109.77
CA LYS A 472 14.63 -17.43 108.64
C LYS A 472 13.51 -17.36 107.60
N LEU A 473 12.24 -17.49 108.01
CA LEU A 473 11.08 -17.39 107.10
C LEU A 473 11.03 -16.04 106.39
N ASN A 474 11.29 -14.93 107.10
CA ASN A 474 11.41 -13.61 106.49
C ASN A 474 12.57 -13.55 105.49
N SER A 475 13.73 -14.16 105.77
CA SER A 475 14.85 -14.16 104.83
C SER A 475 14.59 -15.00 103.57
N GLU A 476 13.97 -16.19 103.70
CA GLU A 476 13.53 -16.96 102.53
C GLU A 476 12.44 -16.22 101.74
N MET A 477 11.48 -15.59 102.42
CA MET A 477 10.46 -14.75 101.77
C MET A 477 11.09 -13.59 101.00
N THR A 478 12.10 -12.90 101.56
CA THR A 478 12.84 -11.87 100.80
C THR A 478 13.56 -12.44 99.59
N LYS A 479 14.17 -13.63 99.67
CA LYS A 479 14.79 -14.30 98.51
C LYS A 479 13.75 -14.60 97.43
N PHE A 480 12.60 -15.16 97.78
CA PHE A 480 11.51 -15.41 96.82
C PHE A 480 11.00 -14.11 96.19
N MET A 481 10.84 -13.04 96.96
CA MET A 481 10.46 -11.73 96.43
C MET A 481 11.53 -11.13 95.51
N GLU A 482 12.82 -11.32 95.79
CA GLU A 482 13.90 -10.87 94.91
C GLU A 482 14.01 -11.72 93.63
N LEU A 483 13.89 -13.04 93.73
CA LEU A 483 13.88 -13.94 92.56
C LEU A 483 12.68 -13.64 91.67
N SER A 484 11.49 -13.47 92.24
CA SER A 484 10.29 -13.05 91.52
C SER A 484 10.46 -11.68 90.83
N LYS A 485 11.10 -10.71 91.48
CA LYS A 485 11.44 -9.42 90.84
C LYS A 485 12.41 -9.58 89.67
N ARG A 486 13.51 -10.32 89.87
CA ARG A 486 14.49 -10.60 88.80
C ARG A 486 13.84 -11.30 87.61
N GLU A 487 12.91 -12.22 87.85
CA GLU A 487 12.19 -12.92 86.79
C GLU A 487 11.17 -12.03 86.07
N ILE A 488 10.43 -11.19 86.79
CA ILE A 488 9.56 -10.17 86.19
C ILE A 488 10.38 -9.16 85.37
N GLU A 489 11.59 -8.82 85.80
CA GLU A 489 12.53 -7.97 85.08
C GLU A 489 13.10 -8.69 83.83
N ARG A 490 13.43 -9.99 83.93
CA ARG A 490 13.85 -10.84 82.81
C ARG A 490 12.76 -10.90 81.72
N ILE A 491 11.54 -11.32 82.09
CA ILE A 491 10.38 -11.43 81.19
C ILE A 491 10.06 -10.09 80.51
N ARG A 492 10.23 -8.95 81.21
CA ARG A 492 10.06 -7.61 80.61
C ARG A 492 11.15 -7.28 79.59
N ASN A 493 12.40 -7.57 79.91
CA ASN A 493 13.52 -7.34 79.01
C ASN A 493 13.44 -8.24 77.76
N ASP A 494 13.13 -9.53 77.94
CA ASP A 494 12.98 -10.49 76.85
C ASP A 494 11.77 -10.14 75.97
N GLY A 495 10.64 -9.76 76.58
CA GLY A 495 9.49 -9.21 75.87
C GLY A 495 9.84 -7.96 75.05
N GLN A 496 10.60 -7.01 75.63
CA GLN A 496 11.09 -5.84 74.89
C GLN A 496 12.00 -6.26 73.73
N LEU A 497 12.93 -7.20 73.92
CA LEU A 497 13.83 -7.68 72.87
C LEU A 497 13.08 -8.36 71.73
N VAL A 498 12.03 -9.14 72.03
CA VAL A 498 11.14 -9.74 71.02
C VAL A 498 10.38 -8.64 70.26
N TYR A 499 9.74 -7.69 70.95
CA TYR A 499 9.05 -6.58 70.29
C TYR A 499 10.00 -5.71 69.44
N GLU A 500 11.24 -5.48 69.89
CA GLU A 500 12.25 -4.76 69.12
C GLU A 500 12.71 -5.54 67.89
N ARG A 501 12.90 -6.86 68.00
CA ARG A 501 13.26 -7.74 66.88
C ARG A 501 12.14 -7.77 65.83
N GLU A 502 10.90 -7.95 66.26
CA GLU A 502 9.73 -7.91 65.38
C GLU A 502 9.59 -6.53 64.71
N ASN A 503 9.72 -5.43 65.47
CA ASN A 503 9.69 -4.07 64.91
C ASN A 503 10.85 -3.76 63.95
N ARG A 504 11.98 -4.46 64.04
CA ARG A 504 13.08 -4.36 63.06
C ARG A 504 12.71 -5.13 61.79
N LEU A 505 12.29 -6.39 61.92
CA LEU A 505 11.87 -7.22 60.79
C LEU A 505 10.70 -6.59 60.00
N LEU A 506 9.68 -6.06 60.69
CA LEU A 506 8.56 -5.37 60.05
C LEU A 506 8.98 -4.10 59.29
N LYS A 507 10.01 -3.39 59.75
CA LYS A 507 10.60 -2.23 59.03
C LYS A 507 11.41 -2.69 57.83
N GLU A 508 12.21 -3.75 57.97
CA GLU A 508 12.99 -4.34 56.87
C GLU A 508 12.05 -4.84 55.75
N THR A 509 11.01 -5.60 56.08
CA THR A 509 10.02 -6.06 55.08
C THR A 509 9.23 -4.91 54.44
N ARG A 510 8.95 -3.84 55.19
CA ARG A 510 8.33 -2.61 54.66
C ARG A 510 9.27 -1.90 53.68
N ASP A 511 10.55 -1.78 54.05
CA ASP A 511 11.53 -1.04 53.27
C ASP A 511 11.94 -1.80 52.00
N ASP A 512 11.93 -3.14 52.04
CA ASP A 512 12.04 -3.97 50.83
C ASP A 512 10.79 -3.88 49.95
N ALA A 513 9.58 -3.88 50.52
CA ALA A 513 8.35 -3.63 49.76
C ALA A 513 8.36 -2.24 49.10
N LEU A 514 8.89 -1.20 49.77
CA LEU A 514 9.06 0.13 49.20
C LEU A 514 10.07 0.13 48.04
N LYS A 515 11.23 -0.53 48.16
CA LYS A 515 12.18 -0.72 47.04
C LYS A 515 11.53 -1.42 45.85
N HIS A 516 10.67 -2.42 46.09
CA HIS A 516 9.92 -3.08 45.02
C HIS A 516 8.92 -2.14 44.33
N VAL A 517 8.23 -1.27 45.08
CA VAL A 517 7.35 -0.23 44.52
C VAL A 517 8.17 0.78 43.69
N GLU A 518 9.30 1.27 44.19
CA GLU A 518 10.19 2.19 43.48
C GLU A 518 10.73 1.58 42.17
N MET A 519 11.16 0.32 42.18
CA MET A 519 11.60 -0.40 40.98
C MET A 519 10.46 -0.58 39.95
N LEU A 520 9.22 -0.84 40.43
CA LEU A 520 8.05 -0.95 39.56
C LEU A 520 7.64 0.40 38.96
N GLN A 521 7.76 1.50 39.72
CA GLN A 521 7.54 2.86 39.21
C GLN A 521 8.61 3.25 38.18
N ALA A 522 9.89 3.03 38.46
CA ALA A 522 10.96 3.29 37.48
C ALA A 522 10.78 2.48 36.18
N ARG A 523 10.29 1.24 36.28
CA ARG A 523 9.92 0.43 35.11
C ARG A 523 8.69 0.98 34.38
N LEU A 524 7.67 1.45 35.11
CA LEU A 524 6.48 2.07 34.54
C LEU A 524 6.83 3.36 33.77
N ASP A 525 7.63 4.25 34.38
CA ASP A 525 8.08 5.50 33.77
C ASP A 525 8.95 5.25 32.53
N SER A 526 9.79 4.22 32.56
CA SER A 526 10.56 3.76 31.39
C SER A 526 9.66 3.27 30.25
N VAL A 527 8.60 2.51 30.56
CA VAL A 527 7.62 2.03 29.58
C VAL A 527 6.75 3.17 29.04
N GLN A 528 6.36 4.14 29.87
CA GLN A 528 5.65 5.34 29.44
C GLN A 528 6.50 6.20 28.50
N SER A 529 7.77 6.45 28.86
CA SER A 529 8.73 7.17 28.02
C SER A 529 8.95 6.48 26.67
N ALA A 530 9.05 5.15 26.65
CA ALA A 530 9.14 4.37 25.41
C ALA A 530 7.85 4.41 24.58
N LEU A 531 6.68 4.43 25.21
CA LEU A 531 5.39 4.59 24.54
C LEU A 531 5.27 5.98 23.89
N ASP A 532 5.61 7.03 24.64
CA ASP A 532 5.63 8.41 24.14
C ASP A 532 6.61 8.55 22.96
N GLU A 533 7.80 7.95 23.03
CA GLU A 533 8.72 7.91 21.88
C GLU A 533 8.06 7.27 20.65
N LYS A 534 7.36 6.13 20.79
CA LYS A 534 6.64 5.51 19.67
C LYS A 534 5.48 6.36 19.15
N VAL A 535 4.79 7.11 20.00
CA VAL A 535 3.74 8.07 19.59
C VAL A 535 4.34 9.25 18.81
N PHE A 536 5.49 9.79 19.24
CA PHE A 536 6.23 10.80 18.49
C PHE A 536 6.81 10.27 17.17
N GLU A 537 7.26 9.01 17.12
CA GLU A 537 7.67 8.37 15.87
C GLU A 537 6.49 8.16 14.91
N SER A 538 5.33 7.69 15.38
CA SER A 538 4.12 7.50 14.56
C SER A 538 3.64 8.82 13.98
N THR A 539 3.41 9.83 14.82
CA THR A 539 2.94 11.15 14.37
C THR A 539 3.94 11.83 13.40
N ARG A 540 5.25 11.62 13.59
CA ARG A 540 6.26 12.05 12.61
C ARG A 540 6.12 11.29 11.29
N LEU A 541 6.02 9.96 11.31
CA LEU A 541 5.84 9.14 10.11
C LEU A 541 4.52 9.48 9.37
N GLU A 542 3.43 9.69 10.08
CA GLU A 542 2.16 10.17 9.53
C GLU A 542 2.31 11.52 8.82
N SER A 543 3.08 12.46 9.40
CA SER A 543 3.37 13.74 8.73
C SER A 543 4.21 13.57 7.45
N MET A 544 5.16 12.63 7.44
CA MET A 544 5.97 12.28 6.27
C MET A 544 5.14 11.57 5.19
N HIS A 545 4.23 10.67 5.58
CA HIS A 545 3.31 10.00 4.65
C HIS A 545 2.27 10.97 4.08
N SER A 546 1.74 11.89 4.91
CA SER A 546 0.80 12.94 4.47
C SER A 546 1.44 13.88 3.45
N THR A 547 2.69 14.31 3.69
CA THR A 547 3.44 15.15 2.74
C THR A 547 3.83 14.40 1.47
N ALA A 548 4.27 13.13 1.55
CA ALA A 548 4.54 12.30 0.38
C ALA A 548 3.27 12.00 -0.46
N LEU A 549 2.12 11.81 0.18
CA LEU A 549 0.83 11.71 -0.51
C LEU A 549 0.42 13.03 -1.17
N ALA A 550 0.81 14.18 -0.60
CA ALA A 550 0.57 15.49 -1.21
C ALA A 550 1.46 15.73 -2.45
N THR A 551 2.74 15.36 -2.41
CA THR A 551 3.64 15.46 -3.59
C THR A 551 3.19 14.53 -4.71
N ALA A 552 2.96 13.24 -4.43
CA ALA A 552 2.50 12.27 -5.42
C ALA A 552 1.14 12.67 -6.07
N ARG A 553 0.21 13.24 -5.29
CA ARG A 553 -1.05 13.80 -5.83
C ARG A 553 -0.84 15.03 -6.70
N ASN A 554 0.23 15.80 -6.52
CA ASN A 554 0.54 16.96 -7.34
C ASN A 554 1.31 16.57 -8.61
N GLU A 555 2.22 15.60 -8.52
CA GLU A 555 2.88 14.96 -9.67
C GLU A 555 1.85 14.31 -10.61
N LEU A 556 0.87 13.57 -10.07
CA LEU A 556 -0.21 12.98 -10.87
C LEU A 556 -1.08 14.05 -11.55
N LYS A 557 -1.39 15.17 -10.89
CA LYS A 557 -2.08 16.32 -11.53
C LYS A 557 -1.25 16.94 -12.65
N PHE A 558 0.06 17.05 -12.46
CA PHE A 558 0.96 17.59 -13.47
C PHE A 558 1.02 16.69 -14.70
N GLN A 559 1.25 15.38 -14.53
CA GLN A 559 1.20 14.40 -15.62
C GLN A 559 -0.18 14.34 -16.29
N HIS A 560 -1.28 14.52 -15.54
CA HIS A 560 -2.62 14.61 -16.12
C HIS A 560 -2.81 15.88 -16.98
N PHE A 561 -2.23 17.01 -16.58
CA PHE A 561 -2.19 18.23 -17.39
C PHE A 561 -1.34 18.05 -18.65
N GLU A 562 -0.12 17.51 -18.53
CA GLU A 562 0.75 17.21 -19.68
C GLU A 562 0.07 16.24 -20.67
N MET A 563 -0.52 15.15 -20.18
CA MET A 563 -1.27 14.20 -21.01
C MET A 563 -2.50 14.84 -21.67
N SER A 564 -3.17 15.78 -21.01
CA SER A 564 -4.28 16.53 -21.59
C SER A 564 -3.82 17.50 -22.69
N GLN A 565 -2.66 18.15 -22.50
CA GLN A 565 -2.03 19.02 -23.51
C GLN A 565 -1.52 18.22 -24.72
N LEU A 566 -0.89 17.07 -24.48
CA LEU A 566 -0.46 16.13 -25.52
C LEU A 566 -1.65 15.56 -26.29
N LYS A 567 -2.77 15.24 -25.60
CA LYS A 567 -4.01 14.84 -26.25
C LYS A 567 -4.58 15.95 -27.14
N LEU A 568 -4.68 17.18 -26.65
CA LEU A 568 -5.19 18.32 -27.42
C LEU A 568 -4.35 18.56 -28.68
N THR A 569 -3.03 18.60 -28.54
CA THR A 569 -2.12 18.77 -29.69
C THR A 569 -2.17 17.59 -30.67
N LEU A 570 -2.38 16.35 -30.20
CA LEU A 570 -2.63 15.19 -31.07
C LEU A 570 -3.95 15.34 -31.85
N GLU A 571 -5.02 15.82 -31.21
CA GLU A 571 -6.30 16.08 -31.86
C GLU A 571 -6.18 17.21 -32.90
N GLU A 572 -5.44 18.29 -32.61
CA GLU A 572 -5.08 19.35 -33.57
C GLU A 572 -4.31 18.79 -34.78
N LYS A 573 -3.27 17.97 -34.57
CA LYS A 573 -2.52 17.35 -35.69
C LYS A 573 -3.39 16.39 -36.49
N ALA A 574 -4.26 15.61 -35.84
CA ALA A 574 -5.19 14.72 -36.54
C ALA A 574 -6.21 15.49 -37.40
N MET A 575 -6.67 16.65 -36.94
CA MET A 575 -7.51 17.55 -37.74
C MET A 575 -6.74 18.21 -38.89
N ALA A 576 -5.51 18.67 -38.66
CA ALA A 576 -4.64 19.18 -39.73
C ALA A 576 -4.39 18.14 -40.83
N VAL A 577 -4.13 16.87 -40.46
CA VAL A 577 -3.95 15.77 -41.42
C VAL A 577 -5.25 15.45 -42.17
N ARG A 578 -6.44 15.53 -41.53
CA ARG A 578 -7.72 15.40 -42.25
C ARG A 578 -7.91 16.54 -43.26
N ASN A 579 -7.64 17.78 -42.88
CA ASN A 579 -7.77 18.94 -43.76
C ASN A 579 -6.83 18.82 -44.97
N ALA A 580 -5.57 18.44 -44.76
CA ALA A 580 -4.61 18.20 -45.83
C ALA A 580 -5.04 17.06 -46.77
N ARG A 581 -5.67 16.00 -46.27
CA ARG A 581 -6.25 14.93 -47.11
C ARG A 581 -7.41 15.44 -47.97
N LEU A 582 -8.32 16.24 -47.40
CA LEU A 582 -9.44 16.84 -48.14
C LEU A 582 -8.95 17.85 -49.20
N GLU A 583 -7.87 18.58 -48.92
CA GLU A 583 -7.20 19.45 -49.89
C GLU A 583 -6.57 18.65 -51.03
N ILE A 584 -5.86 17.56 -50.73
CA ILE A 584 -5.33 16.63 -51.74
C ILE A 584 -6.47 16.05 -52.59
N GLU A 585 -7.56 15.57 -52.00
CA GLU A 585 -8.73 15.09 -52.75
C GLU A 585 -9.33 16.17 -53.67
N MET A 586 -9.45 17.42 -53.20
CA MET A 586 -9.91 18.55 -54.02
C MET A 586 -8.95 18.81 -55.19
N LEU A 587 -7.65 18.78 -54.95
CA LEU A 587 -6.64 19.02 -55.99
C LEU A 587 -6.61 17.88 -57.01
N THR A 588 -6.73 16.62 -56.58
CA THR A 588 -6.88 15.46 -57.47
C THR A 588 -8.13 15.59 -58.34
N ARG A 589 -9.30 15.93 -57.76
CA ARG A 589 -10.54 16.18 -58.53
C ARG A 589 -10.39 17.32 -59.54
N LYS A 590 -9.67 18.39 -59.20
CA LYS A 590 -9.35 19.48 -60.16
C LYS A 590 -8.47 19.00 -61.31
N ILE A 591 -7.45 18.18 -61.03
CA ILE A 591 -6.58 17.57 -62.04
C ILE A 591 -7.38 16.61 -62.93
N GLU A 592 -8.31 15.84 -62.37
CA GLU A 592 -9.24 15.00 -63.12
C GLU A 592 -10.13 15.84 -64.05
N THR A 593 -10.80 16.88 -63.53
CA THR A 593 -11.62 17.77 -64.38
C THR A 593 -10.82 18.45 -65.50
N HIS A 594 -9.57 18.84 -65.25
CA HIS A 594 -8.73 19.45 -66.28
C HIS A 594 -8.20 18.43 -67.31
N LYS A 595 -8.00 17.15 -66.95
CA LYS A 595 -7.74 16.06 -67.92
C LYS A 595 -8.96 15.79 -68.80
N ASP A 596 -10.14 15.82 -68.18
CA ASP A 596 -11.44 15.71 -68.85
C ASP A 596 -11.68 16.87 -69.83
N GLU A 597 -11.34 18.10 -69.45
CA GLU A 597 -11.40 19.28 -70.32
C GLU A 597 -10.35 19.21 -71.42
N PHE A 598 -9.12 18.79 -71.12
CA PHE A 598 -8.04 18.63 -72.09
C PHE A 598 -8.40 17.60 -73.17
N THR A 599 -8.89 16.42 -72.80
CA THR A 599 -9.30 15.39 -73.77
C THR A 599 -10.54 15.81 -74.59
N LYS A 600 -11.45 16.62 -74.02
CA LYS A 600 -12.55 17.27 -74.78
C LYS A 600 -12.02 18.34 -75.75
N LEU A 601 -10.99 19.10 -75.38
CA LEU A 601 -10.31 20.06 -76.27
C LEU A 601 -9.52 19.36 -77.38
N GLU A 602 -8.84 18.25 -77.07
CA GLU A 602 -8.09 17.43 -78.02
C GLU A 602 -9.01 16.75 -79.04
N THR A 603 -10.13 16.16 -78.59
CA THR A 603 -11.14 15.58 -79.49
C THR A 603 -11.87 16.64 -80.32
N THR A 604 -12.24 17.79 -79.76
CA THR A 604 -12.84 18.89 -80.55
C THR A 604 -11.84 19.54 -81.52
N SER A 605 -10.56 19.64 -81.16
CA SER A 605 -9.49 20.10 -82.06
C SER A 605 -9.28 19.14 -83.22
N THR A 606 -9.11 17.84 -82.95
CA THR A 606 -8.92 16.80 -83.99
C THR A 606 -10.15 16.64 -84.90
N THR A 607 -11.38 16.72 -84.38
CA THR A 607 -12.58 16.77 -85.24
C THR A 607 -12.66 18.04 -86.08
N ARG A 608 -12.14 19.18 -85.61
CA ARG A 608 -12.08 20.41 -86.39
C ARG A 608 -10.99 20.38 -87.46
N ILE A 609 -9.84 19.77 -87.17
CA ILE A 609 -8.76 19.54 -88.13
C ILE A 609 -9.27 18.64 -89.26
N THR A 610 -9.83 17.47 -88.95
CA THR A 610 -10.38 16.54 -89.95
C THR A 610 -11.54 17.14 -90.76
N GLN A 611 -12.39 17.98 -90.16
CA GLN A 611 -13.39 18.77 -90.90
C GLN A 611 -12.76 19.79 -91.86
N LEU A 612 -11.68 20.48 -91.46
CA LEU A 612 -10.97 21.43 -92.32
C LEU A 612 -10.23 20.71 -93.45
N GLU A 613 -9.64 19.54 -93.20
CA GLU A 613 -9.00 18.69 -94.21
C GLU A 613 -10.02 18.13 -95.22
N ALA A 614 -11.19 17.67 -94.74
CA ALA A 614 -12.29 17.25 -95.59
C ALA A 614 -12.81 18.40 -96.46
N ASN A 615 -13.02 19.59 -95.89
CA ASN A 615 -13.40 20.78 -96.64
C ASN A 615 -12.33 21.20 -97.66
N LEU A 616 -11.04 21.14 -97.30
CA LEU A 616 -9.93 21.39 -98.24
C LEU A 616 -9.95 20.41 -99.42
N ASN A 617 -10.26 19.14 -99.17
CA ASN A 617 -10.38 18.14 -100.24
C ASN A 617 -11.64 18.34 -101.09
N VAL A 618 -12.75 18.83 -100.52
CA VAL A 618 -13.94 19.23 -101.28
C VAL A 618 -13.64 20.44 -102.17
N GLU A 619 -13.01 21.50 -101.65
CA GLU A 619 -12.65 22.66 -102.48
C GLU A 619 -11.57 22.32 -103.52
N ARG A 620 -10.61 21.43 -103.22
CA ARG A 620 -9.67 20.88 -104.22
C ARG A 620 -10.37 20.07 -105.31
N ASN A 621 -11.42 19.33 -104.98
CA ASN A 621 -12.18 18.57 -105.97
C ASN A 621 -13.05 19.49 -106.83
N LYS A 622 -13.71 20.52 -106.24
CA LYS A 622 -14.36 21.58 -107.00
C LYS A 622 -13.39 22.33 -107.92
N LEU A 623 -12.17 22.60 -107.46
CA LEU A 623 -11.14 23.23 -108.30
C LEU A 623 -10.84 22.36 -109.52
N LYS A 624 -10.63 21.05 -109.33
CA LYS A 624 -10.48 20.09 -110.45
C LYS A 624 -11.71 19.99 -111.34
N GLU A 625 -12.92 20.10 -110.78
CA GLU A 625 -14.17 20.13 -111.56
C GLU A 625 -14.26 21.42 -112.40
N TYR A 626 -13.80 22.56 -111.89
CA TYR A 626 -13.70 23.81 -112.65
C TYR A 626 -12.56 23.77 -113.68
N GLU A 627 -11.38 23.25 -113.34
CA GLU A 627 -10.25 23.03 -114.28
C GLU A 627 -10.69 22.10 -115.43
N LEU A 628 -11.41 21.01 -115.11
CA LEU A 628 -11.99 20.11 -116.10
C LEU A 628 -13.09 20.79 -116.92
N LEU A 629 -13.94 21.62 -116.31
CA LEU A 629 -14.96 22.38 -117.04
C LEU A 629 -14.33 23.43 -117.96
N GLU A 630 -13.22 24.07 -117.56
CA GLU A 630 -12.43 25.01 -118.35
C GLU A 630 -11.82 24.29 -119.57
N ILE A 631 -11.21 23.10 -119.38
CA ILE A 631 -10.75 22.25 -120.48
C ILE A 631 -11.90 21.86 -121.43
N ASN A 632 -13.07 21.45 -120.91
CA ASN A 632 -14.23 21.11 -121.74
C ASN A 632 -14.82 22.34 -122.46
N LEU A 633 -14.69 23.54 -121.90
CA LEU A 633 -15.10 24.80 -122.53
C LEU A 633 -14.10 25.21 -123.62
N ASP A 634 -12.81 25.04 -123.41
CA ASP A 634 -11.77 25.26 -124.43
C ASP A 634 -11.93 24.25 -125.58
N ASP A 635 -12.18 22.96 -125.31
CA ASP A 635 -12.53 21.96 -126.32
C ASP A 635 -13.82 22.32 -127.08
N ALA A 636 -14.85 22.82 -126.39
CA ALA A 636 -16.10 23.26 -127.02
C ALA A 636 -15.91 24.56 -127.84
N ILE A 637 -14.99 25.45 -127.44
CA ILE A 637 -14.59 26.65 -128.17
C ILE A 637 -13.73 26.28 -129.38
N LEU A 638 -12.85 25.27 -129.27
CA LEU A 638 -12.11 24.70 -130.39
C LEU A 638 -13.06 24.06 -131.40
N GLN A 639 -14.02 23.23 -130.98
CA GLN A 639 -15.02 22.62 -131.86
C GLN A 639 -15.97 23.66 -132.48
N THR A 640 -16.39 24.69 -131.73
CA THR A 640 -17.16 25.81 -132.27
C THR A 640 -16.32 26.67 -133.21
N GLY A 641 -15.01 26.75 -132.97
CA GLY A 641 -14.01 27.37 -133.83
C GLY A 641 -13.78 26.59 -135.13
N GLU A 642 -13.76 25.25 -135.09
CA GLU A 642 -13.75 24.40 -136.28
C GLU A 642 -15.04 24.60 -137.11
N ILE A 643 -16.21 24.64 -136.46
CA ILE A 643 -17.50 24.93 -137.13
C ILE A 643 -17.53 26.36 -137.72
N ALA A 644 -16.79 27.31 -137.15
CA ALA A 644 -16.64 28.66 -137.69
C ALA A 644 -15.56 28.76 -138.79
N ALA A 645 -14.53 27.91 -138.75
CA ALA A 645 -13.45 27.85 -139.74
C ALA A 645 -13.84 27.02 -140.98
N SER A 646 -14.72 26.02 -140.83
CA SER A 646 -15.22 25.17 -141.92
C SER A 646 -16.36 25.82 -142.72
N LYS A 647 -16.29 27.13 -142.98
CA LYS A 647 -17.34 27.84 -143.74
C LYS A 647 -16.85 28.91 -144.72
N ASP A 648 -15.87 28.51 -145.54
CA ASP A 648 -15.78 29.05 -146.88
C ASP A 648 -17.00 28.60 -147.73
N SER A 649 -17.35 29.39 -148.75
CA SER A 649 -18.45 29.19 -149.72
C SER A 649 -19.93 29.39 -149.26
N ASN A 650 -20.49 30.48 -149.79
CA ASN A 650 -21.85 30.69 -150.31
C ASN A 650 -23.12 30.91 -149.43
N GLU A 651 -23.85 31.94 -149.88
CA GLU A 651 -25.28 32.28 -149.84
C GLU A 651 -26.06 32.43 -148.51
N LYS A 652 -26.25 33.71 -148.14
CA LYS A 652 -27.51 34.46 -147.89
C LYS A 652 -28.67 33.80 -147.11
N THR A 653 -29.19 34.59 -146.16
CA THR A 653 -30.55 34.52 -145.53
C THR A 653 -30.89 33.20 -144.82
N ASP A 654 -31.28 33.18 -143.54
CA ASP A 654 -32.19 34.11 -142.85
C ASP A 654 -31.89 34.31 -141.34
N ASP A 655 -32.67 35.18 -140.69
CA ASP A 655 -32.56 35.50 -139.26
C ASP A 655 -32.84 34.30 -138.33
N GLY A 656 -31.83 33.91 -137.54
CA GLY A 656 -31.99 32.88 -136.48
C GLY A 656 -30.96 32.89 -135.35
N SER A 657 -29.82 33.57 -135.50
CA SER A 657 -28.66 33.40 -134.60
C SER A 657 -28.80 34.08 -133.22
N PHE A 658 -29.76 34.99 -133.03
CA PHE A 658 -29.90 35.75 -131.78
C PHE A 658 -30.61 34.99 -130.64
N LEU A 659 -31.26 33.85 -130.93
CA LEU A 659 -32.03 33.11 -129.91
C LEU A 659 -31.15 32.26 -128.99
N LYS A 660 -30.07 31.62 -129.51
CA LYS A 660 -29.17 30.79 -128.68
C LYS A 660 -28.40 31.61 -127.63
N LEU A 661 -28.01 32.84 -127.95
CA LEU A 661 -27.40 33.76 -126.98
C LEU A 661 -28.36 34.18 -125.85
N LYS A 662 -29.67 34.24 -126.13
CA LYS A 662 -30.70 34.64 -125.16
C LYS A 662 -30.92 33.59 -124.07
N GLU A 663 -30.71 32.31 -124.40
CA GLU A 663 -30.89 31.20 -123.46
C GLU A 663 -29.78 31.17 -122.39
N VAL A 664 -28.54 31.45 -122.78
CA VAL A 664 -27.39 31.59 -121.87
C VAL A 664 -27.50 32.81 -120.94
N VAL A 665 -28.13 33.90 -121.38
CA VAL A 665 -28.35 35.10 -120.55
C VAL A 665 -29.49 34.89 -119.54
N ASN A 666 -30.51 34.09 -119.87
CA ASN A 666 -31.67 33.88 -118.99
C ASN A 666 -31.32 33.13 -117.68
N THR A 667 -30.25 32.34 -117.63
CA THR A 667 -29.83 31.62 -116.42
C THR A 667 -29.21 32.53 -115.35
N PHE A 668 -28.73 33.72 -115.71
CA PHE A 668 -28.17 34.70 -114.78
C PHE A 668 -29.22 35.65 -114.14
N GLY A 669 -30.51 35.53 -114.51
CA GLY A 669 -31.59 36.43 -114.04
C GLY A 669 -32.02 36.28 -112.55
N ALA A 670 -31.35 35.43 -111.76
CA ALA A 670 -31.86 34.91 -110.49
C ALA A 670 -31.56 35.76 -109.23
N ILE A 671 -31.46 37.10 -109.32
CA ILE A 671 -31.12 37.99 -108.19
C ILE A 671 -32.28 38.97 -107.85
N PRO A 672 -33.16 38.65 -106.87
CA PRO A 672 -34.32 39.48 -106.53
C PRO A 672 -33.99 40.84 -105.88
N THR A 673 -34.81 41.84 -106.19
CA THR A 673 -34.43 43.26 -106.01
C THR A 673 -34.70 43.87 -104.61
N MET A 674 -34.06 45.03 -104.40
CA MET A 674 -33.70 45.64 -103.11
C MET A 674 -34.84 46.00 -102.14
N LYS A 675 -36.12 45.97 -102.56
CA LYS A 675 -37.26 46.32 -101.68
C LYS A 675 -37.61 45.22 -100.68
N LYS A 676 -37.57 43.94 -101.09
CA LYS A 676 -37.90 42.79 -100.23
C LYS A 676 -36.89 42.66 -99.06
N ARG A 677 -35.61 42.89 -99.34
CA ARG A 677 -34.50 42.90 -98.36
C ARG A 677 -34.70 43.92 -97.24
N ARG A 678 -35.14 45.15 -97.56
CA ARG A 678 -35.33 46.22 -96.55
C ARG A 678 -36.50 45.92 -95.61
N PHE A 679 -37.62 45.38 -96.11
CA PHE A 679 -38.75 44.94 -95.28
C PHE A 679 -38.36 43.75 -94.38
N GLN A 680 -37.61 42.78 -94.90
CA GLN A 680 -37.06 41.69 -94.09
C GLN A 680 -36.11 42.22 -93.01
N GLN A 681 -35.28 43.22 -93.29
CA GLN A 681 -34.37 43.83 -92.32
C GLN A 681 -35.11 44.58 -91.19
N SER A 682 -36.18 45.34 -91.48
CA SER A 682 -36.96 45.99 -90.42
C SER A 682 -37.74 45.00 -89.56
N VAL A 683 -38.32 43.95 -90.15
CA VAL A 683 -38.97 42.85 -89.42
C VAL A 683 -37.96 42.08 -88.55
N LEU A 684 -36.77 41.79 -89.06
CA LEU A 684 -35.69 41.15 -88.28
C LEU A 684 -35.19 42.05 -87.13
N LEU A 685 -35.15 43.38 -87.33
CA LEU A 685 -34.79 44.32 -86.27
C LEU A 685 -35.86 44.37 -85.17
N ALA A 686 -37.14 44.41 -85.55
CA ALA A 686 -38.26 44.34 -84.60
C ALA A 686 -38.27 43.00 -83.84
N GLN A 687 -38.04 41.86 -84.51
CA GLN A 687 -37.89 40.57 -83.86
C GLN A 687 -36.68 40.52 -82.91
N ARG A 688 -35.55 41.14 -83.27
CA ARG A 688 -34.37 41.25 -82.40
C ARG A 688 -34.65 42.12 -81.17
N LEU A 689 -35.37 43.23 -81.32
CA LEU A 689 -35.77 44.10 -80.22
C LEU A 689 -36.73 43.35 -79.27
N VAL A 690 -37.74 42.64 -79.79
CA VAL A 690 -38.66 41.83 -78.97
C VAL A 690 -37.94 40.67 -78.27
N LYS A 691 -36.94 40.03 -78.91
CA LYS A 691 -36.09 39.03 -78.26
C LYS A 691 -35.28 39.64 -77.11
N SER A 692 -34.55 40.72 -77.38
CA SER A 692 -33.77 41.46 -76.38
C SER A 692 -34.63 41.98 -75.22
N GLN A 693 -35.87 42.42 -75.49
CA GLN A 693 -36.81 42.85 -74.45
C GLN A 693 -37.33 41.67 -73.61
N ARG A 694 -37.58 40.49 -74.21
CA ARG A 694 -37.90 39.27 -73.47
C ARG A 694 -36.72 38.78 -72.64
N GLU A 695 -35.51 38.84 -73.18
CA GLU A 695 -34.26 38.53 -72.47
C GLU A 695 -34.05 39.49 -71.28
N ALA A 696 -34.29 40.79 -71.46
CA ALA A 696 -34.26 41.77 -70.37
C ALA A 696 -35.30 41.50 -69.29
N ILE A 697 -36.54 41.14 -69.65
CA ILE A 697 -37.59 40.76 -68.69
C ILE A 697 -37.23 39.47 -67.94
N ALA A 698 -36.69 38.46 -68.63
CA ALA A 698 -36.22 37.23 -68.01
C ALA A 698 -35.02 37.48 -67.06
N LEU A 699 -34.15 38.44 -67.38
CA LEU A 699 -33.05 38.87 -66.51
C LEU A 699 -33.54 39.66 -65.29
N THR A 700 -34.56 40.52 -65.41
CA THR A 700 -35.15 41.19 -64.22
C THR A 700 -35.94 40.24 -63.34
N GLN A 701 -36.61 39.22 -63.91
CA GLN A 701 -37.21 38.13 -63.14
C GLN A 701 -36.16 37.36 -62.34
N LYS A 702 -35.07 36.90 -62.99
CA LYS A 702 -33.94 36.25 -62.30
C LYS A 702 -33.26 37.13 -61.26
N LEU A 703 -33.16 38.44 -61.51
CA LEU A 703 -32.62 39.38 -60.53
C LEU A 703 -33.52 39.48 -59.29
N ASN A 704 -34.85 39.50 -59.48
CA ASN A 704 -35.81 39.50 -58.37
C ASN A 704 -35.80 38.19 -57.59
N GLU A 705 -35.69 37.04 -58.28
CA GLU A 705 -35.49 35.72 -57.67
C GLU A 705 -34.24 35.73 -56.76
N VAL A 706 -33.08 36.11 -57.31
CA VAL A 706 -31.80 36.21 -56.56
C VAL A 706 -31.86 37.23 -55.42
N ILE A 707 -32.59 38.34 -55.56
CA ILE A 707 -32.82 39.30 -54.47
C ILE A 707 -33.66 38.67 -53.36
N SER A 708 -34.69 37.87 -53.70
CA SER A 708 -35.54 37.17 -52.74
C SER A 708 -34.76 36.08 -52.00
N ASP A 709 -33.98 35.25 -52.71
CA ASP A 709 -33.08 34.25 -52.11
C ASP A 709 -32.05 34.90 -51.20
N ARG A 710 -31.43 36.01 -51.62
CA ARG A 710 -30.51 36.77 -50.77
C ARG A 710 -31.21 37.28 -49.50
N SER A 711 -32.45 37.75 -49.58
CA SER A 711 -33.20 38.22 -48.41
C SER A 711 -33.57 37.09 -47.45
N ARG A 712 -33.92 35.92 -47.98
CA ARG A 712 -34.16 34.69 -47.21
C ARG A 712 -32.88 34.20 -46.52
N LEU A 713 -31.77 34.10 -47.25
CA LEU A 713 -30.47 33.73 -46.69
C LEU A 713 -30.01 34.74 -45.62
N GLN A 714 -30.34 36.03 -45.76
CA GLN A 714 -30.09 37.02 -44.71
C GLN A 714 -30.94 36.79 -43.45
N GLN A 715 -32.19 36.33 -43.57
CA GLN A 715 -33.03 35.92 -42.44
C GLN A 715 -32.48 34.65 -41.78
N GLU A 716 -32.16 33.61 -42.55
CA GLU A 716 -31.55 32.37 -42.06
C GLU A 716 -30.22 32.64 -41.31
N ILE A 717 -29.40 33.59 -41.80
CA ILE A 717 -28.17 34.04 -41.10
C ILE A 717 -28.49 34.75 -39.77
N ILE A 718 -29.58 35.51 -39.67
CA ILE A 718 -30.00 36.18 -38.42
C ILE A 718 -30.52 35.14 -37.43
N GLU A 719 -31.33 34.18 -37.87
CA GLU A 719 -31.84 33.08 -37.05
C GLU A 719 -30.71 32.19 -36.53
N LEU A 720 -29.76 31.79 -37.38
CA LEU A 720 -28.58 31.02 -36.98
C LEU A 720 -27.68 31.79 -36.00
N LYS A 721 -27.58 33.12 -36.12
CA LYS A 721 -26.88 33.96 -35.12
C LYS A 721 -27.62 34.05 -33.80
N ALA A 722 -28.95 34.10 -33.81
CA ALA A 722 -29.76 34.07 -32.60
C ALA A 722 -29.66 32.70 -31.88
N GLN A 723 -29.69 31.60 -32.65
CA GLN A 723 -29.44 30.25 -32.13
C GLN A 723 -28.03 30.15 -31.53
N LEU A 724 -26.99 30.62 -32.22
CA LEU A 724 -25.61 30.64 -31.71
C LEU A 724 -25.48 31.43 -30.40
N ALA A 725 -26.13 32.59 -30.30
CA ALA A 725 -26.20 33.36 -29.06
C ALA A 725 -26.90 32.58 -27.93
N SER A 726 -27.99 31.86 -28.24
CA SER A 726 -28.68 31.02 -27.25
C SER A 726 -27.83 29.83 -26.76
N PHE A 727 -26.96 29.26 -27.60
CA PHE A 727 -25.98 28.24 -27.17
C PHE A 727 -24.86 28.83 -26.30
N HIS A 728 -24.47 30.09 -26.54
CA HIS A 728 -23.45 30.79 -25.75
C HIS A 728 -23.95 31.25 -24.37
N GLN A 729 -25.26 31.41 -24.18
CA GLN A 729 -25.85 31.87 -22.90
C GLN A 729 -25.64 30.87 -21.74
N PRO A 730 -25.92 29.56 -21.85
CA PRO A 730 -25.56 28.57 -20.83
C PRO A 730 -24.06 28.48 -20.55
N GLN A 731 -23.22 28.63 -21.59
CA GLN A 731 -21.76 28.63 -21.44
C GLN A 731 -21.29 29.85 -20.63
N SER A 732 -21.86 31.02 -20.93
CA SER A 732 -21.58 32.27 -20.19
C SER A 732 -21.99 32.15 -18.72
N TYR A 733 -23.19 31.61 -18.44
CA TYR A 733 -23.64 31.35 -17.07
C TYR A 733 -22.75 30.33 -16.33
N LEU A 734 -22.29 29.28 -17.02
CA LEU A 734 -21.35 28.32 -16.44
C LEU A 734 -19.99 28.96 -16.10
N ILE A 735 -19.46 29.81 -16.97
CA ILE A 735 -18.25 30.60 -16.72
C ILE A 735 -18.47 31.52 -15.51
N GLU A 736 -19.59 32.22 -15.43
CA GLU A 736 -19.94 33.12 -14.31
C GLU A 736 -20.17 32.38 -12.98
N LYS A 737 -20.62 31.12 -13.03
CA LYS A 737 -20.75 30.24 -11.85
C LYS A 737 -19.40 29.67 -11.43
N LEU A 738 -18.51 29.37 -12.38
CA LEU A 738 -17.14 28.95 -12.11
C LEU A 738 -16.30 30.08 -11.50
N THR A 739 -16.38 31.31 -12.03
CA THR A 739 -15.62 32.44 -11.48
C THR A 739 -16.09 32.86 -10.09
N ARG A 740 -17.39 32.80 -9.78
CA ARG A 740 -17.89 32.92 -8.39
C ARG A 740 -17.29 31.86 -7.48
N ARG A 741 -17.34 30.58 -7.89
CA ARG A 741 -16.76 29.46 -7.12
C ARG A 741 -15.24 29.59 -6.93
N GLU A 742 -14.54 30.15 -7.90
CA GLU A 742 -13.10 30.44 -7.78
C GLU A 742 -12.82 31.60 -6.82
N GLN A 743 -13.66 32.65 -6.80
CA GLN A 743 -13.58 33.73 -5.81
C GLN A 743 -13.88 33.23 -4.38
N GLU A 744 -14.91 32.40 -4.20
CA GLU A 744 -15.23 31.71 -2.94
C GLU A 744 -14.02 30.88 -2.45
N LEU A 745 -13.41 30.10 -3.34
CA LEU A 745 -12.24 29.26 -3.08
C LEU A 745 -10.98 30.09 -2.76
N GLN A 746 -10.78 31.25 -3.39
CA GLN A 746 -9.73 32.20 -3.01
C GLN A 746 -9.98 32.79 -1.62
N GLY A 747 -11.23 33.12 -1.28
CA GLY A 747 -11.62 33.58 0.06
C GLY A 747 -11.32 32.54 1.14
N ALA A 748 -11.69 31.28 0.90
CA ALA A 748 -11.38 30.17 1.80
C ALA A 748 -9.86 29.94 1.98
N LYS A 749 -9.06 30.04 0.90
CA LYS A 749 -7.60 29.96 0.98
C LYS A 749 -6.99 31.05 1.87
N ARG A 750 -7.45 32.31 1.76
CA ARG A 750 -6.97 33.41 2.61
C ARG A 750 -7.28 33.16 4.09
N LYS A 751 -8.51 32.76 4.42
CA LYS A 751 -8.91 32.39 5.79
C LYS A 751 -8.06 31.23 6.35
N HIS A 752 -7.74 30.23 5.52
CA HIS A 752 -6.87 29.13 5.95
C HIS A 752 -5.44 29.59 6.25
N GLN A 753 -4.87 30.47 5.43
CA GLN A 753 -3.54 31.06 5.66
C GLN A 753 -3.50 31.93 6.92
N GLU A 754 -4.59 32.66 7.22
CA GLU A 754 -4.75 33.46 8.44
C GLU A 754 -4.84 32.61 9.71
N VAL A 755 -5.64 31.53 9.70
CA VAL A 755 -5.68 30.56 10.80
C VAL A 755 -4.33 29.84 10.95
N GLN A 756 -3.62 29.57 9.85
CA GLN A 756 -2.30 28.96 9.88
C GLN A 756 -1.24 29.88 10.52
N SER A 757 -1.27 31.19 10.28
CA SER A 757 -0.35 32.13 10.93
C SER A 757 -0.70 32.37 12.40
N GLN A 758 -1.99 32.40 12.76
CA GLN A 758 -2.45 32.41 14.16
C GLN A 758 -1.95 31.16 14.92
N LEU A 759 -2.03 29.97 14.32
CA LEU A 759 -1.51 28.73 14.91
C LEU A 759 0.03 28.74 15.05
N GLN A 760 0.76 29.40 14.15
CA GLN A 760 2.20 29.60 14.27
C GLN A 760 2.55 30.55 15.43
N GLN A 761 1.83 31.67 15.56
CA GLN A 761 1.99 32.61 16.69
C GLN A 761 1.69 31.92 18.03
N LEU A 762 0.62 31.12 18.10
CA LEU A 762 0.24 30.41 19.32
C LEU A 762 1.27 29.34 19.73
N ARG A 763 1.91 28.67 18.77
CA ARG A 763 3.04 27.76 19.02
C ARG A 763 4.24 28.50 19.60
N VAL A 764 4.64 29.62 18.99
CA VAL A 764 5.75 30.45 19.49
C VAL A 764 5.50 30.92 20.93
N HIS A 765 4.27 31.31 21.28
CA HIS A 765 3.91 31.64 22.65
C HIS A 765 3.90 30.43 23.60
N TYR A 766 3.48 29.25 23.15
CA TYR A 766 3.59 28.02 23.94
C TYR A 766 5.05 27.66 24.23
N ASP A 767 5.92 27.73 23.24
CA ASP A 767 7.35 27.44 23.38
C ASP A 767 8.03 28.46 24.33
N GLN A 768 7.70 29.75 24.24
CA GLN A 768 8.13 30.78 25.20
C GLN A 768 7.71 30.47 26.65
N ILE A 769 6.46 30.02 26.87
CA ILE A 769 5.96 29.63 28.20
C ILE A 769 6.67 28.36 28.70
N ARG A 770 6.97 27.41 27.80
CA ARG A 770 7.73 26.20 28.11
C ARG A 770 9.17 26.51 28.54
N GLU A 771 9.86 27.40 27.81
CA GLU A 771 11.19 27.88 28.18
C GLU A 771 11.20 28.61 29.53
N ALA A 772 10.18 29.45 29.80
CA ALA A 772 10.03 30.11 31.10
C ALA A 772 9.81 29.11 32.24
N ASN A 773 9.00 28.07 32.04
CA ASN A 773 8.79 27.00 33.02
C ASN A 773 10.05 26.18 33.29
N LEU A 774 10.84 25.84 32.25
CA LEU A 774 12.13 25.16 32.42
C LEU A 774 13.15 26.04 33.17
N SER A 775 13.17 27.35 32.91
CA SER A 775 13.99 28.31 33.65
C SER A 775 13.59 28.39 35.13
N LEU A 776 12.28 28.44 35.43
CA LEU A 776 11.76 28.40 36.80
C LEU A 776 12.09 27.06 37.50
N GLN A 777 11.96 25.93 36.81
CA GLN A 777 12.33 24.62 37.34
C GLN A 777 13.83 24.55 37.70
N HIS A 778 14.69 25.10 36.85
CA HIS A 778 16.13 25.19 37.12
C HIS A 778 16.44 26.12 38.31
N GLN A 779 15.75 27.26 38.43
CA GLN A 779 15.88 28.16 39.59
C GLN A 779 15.41 27.48 40.89
N LEU A 780 14.32 26.72 40.86
CA LEU A 780 13.87 25.93 42.00
C LEU A 780 14.90 24.85 42.38
N GLN A 781 15.51 24.17 41.40
CA GLN A 781 16.57 23.19 41.66
C GLN A 781 17.81 23.83 42.31
N GLN A 782 18.22 25.03 41.87
CA GLN A 782 19.29 25.79 42.54
C GLN A 782 18.93 26.25 43.96
N LEU A 783 17.64 26.51 44.24
CA LEU A 783 17.18 26.83 45.60
C LEU A 783 17.11 25.60 46.50
N LEU A 784 16.81 24.42 45.95
CA LEU A 784 16.87 23.15 46.67
C LEU A 784 18.31 22.76 46.99
N SER A 785 19.25 22.83 46.04
CA SER A 785 20.66 22.53 46.32
C SER A 785 21.25 23.50 47.35
N ARG A 786 20.92 24.80 47.27
CA ARG A 786 21.31 25.79 48.31
C ARG A 786 20.67 25.51 49.67
N ARG A 787 19.51 24.86 49.72
CA ARG A 787 18.91 24.40 50.98
C ARG A 787 19.64 23.18 51.52
N GLU A 788 20.01 22.23 50.66
CA GLU A 788 20.83 21.07 51.02
C GLU A 788 22.20 21.52 51.56
N ASP A 789 22.85 22.50 50.91
CA ASP A 789 24.07 23.16 51.41
C ASP A 789 23.87 23.77 52.81
N LEU A 790 22.76 24.47 53.03
CA LEU A 790 22.42 25.09 54.32
C LEU A 790 22.06 24.07 55.40
N ASP A 791 21.39 22.97 55.05
CA ASP A 791 21.03 21.90 55.99
C ASP A 791 22.28 21.05 56.34
N ALA A 792 23.23 20.87 55.40
CA ALA A 792 24.58 20.34 55.69
C ALA A 792 25.42 21.29 56.55
N LEU A 793 25.31 22.62 56.35
CA LEU A 793 25.93 23.61 57.22
C LEU A 793 25.34 23.56 58.64
N LYS A 794 24.03 23.37 58.79
CA LYS A 794 23.40 23.14 60.11
C LYS A 794 23.90 21.85 60.76
N ALA A 795 23.99 20.76 60.01
CA ALA A 795 24.49 19.48 60.52
C ALA A 795 25.95 19.57 61.00
N THR A 796 26.81 20.26 60.27
CA THR A 796 28.20 20.50 60.70
C THR A 796 28.29 21.45 61.91
N VAL A 797 27.43 22.48 62.00
CA VAL A 797 27.32 23.33 63.20
C VAL A 797 26.76 22.56 64.41
N GLN A 798 25.84 21.62 64.20
CA GLN A 798 25.34 20.72 65.25
C GLN A 798 26.43 19.75 65.73
N LEU A 799 27.20 19.16 64.81
CA LEU A 799 28.34 18.29 65.15
C LEU A 799 29.46 19.06 65.88
N LEU A 800 29.67 20.34 65.55
CA LEU A 800 30.59 21.20 66.28
C LEU A 800 30.04 21.60 67.66
N ARG A 801 28.72 21.77 67.81
CA ARG A 801 28.07 21.97 69.12
C ARG A 801 28.18 20.74 70.00
N SER A 802 27.76 19.56 69.51
CA SER A 802 27.89 18.32 70.29
C SER A 802 29.33 18.10 70.71
N LYS A 803 30.30 18.30 69.82
CA LYS A 803 31.73 18.20 70.15
C LYS A 803 32.25 19.23 71.17
N ILE A 804 31.55 20.36 71.36
CA ILE A 804 31.83 21.35 72.41
C ILE A 804 31.16 20.93 73.73
N ASP A 805 29.95 20.37 73.68
CA ASP A 805 29.25 19.82 74.84
C ASP A 805 29.96 18.56 75.38
N ASP A 806 30.38 17.65 74.48
CA ASP A 806 31.29 16.51 74.72
C ASP A 806 32.64 16.95 75.30
N SER A 807 33.06 18.20 75.07
CA SER A 807 34.31 18.75 75.63
C SER A 807 34.16 19.22 77.09
N ASN A 808 32.93 19.35 77.62
CA ASN A 808 32.70 19.56 79.05
C ASN A 808 32.61 18.24 79.82
N GLU A 809 32.09 17.17 79.22
CA GLU A 809 31.97 15.86 79.85
C GLU A 809 32.69 14.75 79.08
N HIS A 810 34.00 14.61 79.32
CA HIS A 810 34.55 13.42 80.00
C HIS A 810 36.06 13.54 80.28
N LYS A 811 36.46 13.15 81.51
CA LYS A 811 37.80 12.61 81.78
C LYS A 811 37.67 11.11 81.96
N GLN A 812 38.66 10.35 81.45
CA GLN A 812 38.82 8.89 81.56
C GLN A 812 37.92 8.04 80.63
N LEU A 813 38.32 6.87 80.13
CA LEU A 813 39.67 6.29 79.89
C LEU A 813 39.57 5.15 78.81
N THR A 814 40.15 5.38 77.62
CA THR A 814 40.97 4.44 76.78
C THR A 814 40.61 2.93 76.61
N TYR A 815 40.52 2.41 75.35
CA TYR A 815 41.57 1.54 74.72
C TYR A 815 41.23 0.82 73.37
N GLN A 816 42.27 0.77 72.48
CA GLN A 816 42.61 -0.21 71.40
C GLN A 816 41.67 -0.44 70.18
N LEU A 817 42.08 -0.05 68.94
CA LEU A 817 42.72 -0.83 67.82
C LEU A 817 41.73 -1.73 67.01
N LYS A 818 41.81 -1.87 65.66
CA LYS A 818 42.91 -1.70 64.66
C LYS A 818 42.40 -1.36 63.22
N LEU A 819 43.33 -1.12 62.28
CA LEU A 819 43.16 -0.68 60.85
C LEU A 819 42.59 -1.77 59.87
N PRO A 820 42.19 -1.49 58.58
CA PRO A 820 42.89 -0.64 57.57
C PRO A 820 42.06 0.25 56.58
N LEU A 821 42.75 0.77 55.56
CA LEU A 821 42.48 1.86 54.58
C LEU A 821 42.32 1.31 53.11
N PRO A 822 42.24 2.08 51.98
CA PRO A 822 41.75 3.47 51.66
C PRO A 822 41.08 3.64 50.24
N ARG A 823 41.00 4.91 49.76
CA ARG A 823 41.07 5.43 48.34
C ARG A 823 39.77 5.57 47.51
N ASN A 824 39.62 6.59 46.63
CA ASN A 824 40.40 7.83 46.40
C ASN A 824 39.58 8.94 45.68
N SER A 825 40.06 10.19 45.68
CA SER A 825 39.51 11.32 44.88
C SER A 825 40.60 12.11 44.11
N ARG A 826 40.19 12.80 43.03
CA ARG A 826 40.93 13.82 42.22
C ARG A 826 39.88 14.75 41.57
N SER A 827 39.90 16.10 41.64
CA SER A 827 40.92 17.12 41.27
C SER A 827 41.12 17.23 39.75
N CYS A 828 41.23 18.40 39.09
CA CYS A 828 41.55 19.76 39.57
C CYS A 828 40.97 20.86 38.61
N ALA A 829 41.34 22.15 38.77
CA ALA A 829 40.83 23.29 37.99
C ALA A 829 41.91 24.28 37.47
N THR A 830 41.58 25.02 36.39
CA THR A 830 42.28 26.17 35.74
C THR A 830 41.24 26.94 34.87
N ALA A 831 41.21 28.27 34.61
CA ALA A 831 42.04 29.45 34.93
C ALA A 831 43.33 29.65 34.07
N THR A 832 43.57 30.74 33.31
CA THR A 832 42.82 31.99 32.93
C THR A 832 43.13 32.35 31.42
N ASP A 833 43.02 33.53 30.77
CA ASP A 833 42.71 34.95 31.12
C ASP A 833 42.39 35.85 29.87
N HIS A 834 41.97 37.11 30.08
CA HIS A 834 42.05 38.32 29.17
C HIS A 834 41.34 38.29 27.77
N CYS A 835 40.92 39.40 27.11
CA CYS A 835 40.72 40.84 27.44
C CYS A 835 39.80 41.52 26.37
N ASP A 836 39.17 42.66 26.73
CA ASP A 836 38.82 43.90 25.97
C ASP A 836 38.49 43.92 24.44
N ALA A 837 37.67 44.84 23.87
CA ALA A 837 36.65 45.81 24.33
C ALA A 837 36.00 46.53 23.11
N VAL A 838 35.13 47.54 23.37
CA VAL A 838 34.69 48.67 22.49
C VAL A 838 33.44 48.51 21.58
N SER A 839 32.46 49.37 21.90
CA SER A 839 31.28 49.94 21.18
C SER A 839 30.98 49.61 19.69
N SER A 840 29.72 49.56 19.25
CA SER A 840 28.90 50.79 19.09
C SER A 840 27.40 50.56 18.75
N SER A 841 26.59 51.61 18.95
CA SER A 841 25.18 51.78 18.52
C SER A 841 25.10 53.05 17.60
N PRO A 842 23.98 53.59 17.04
CA PRO A 842 22.64 53.78 17.67
C PRO A 842 21.38 53.84 16.74
N VAL A 843 20.20 54.21 17.33
CA VAL A 843 18.91 54.70 16.74
C VAL A 843 18.12 53.81 15.74
N THR A 844 16.78 53.90 15.57
CA THR A 844 15.70 54.84 16.00
C THR A 844 14.39 54.02 16.24
N SER A 845 13.67 54.12 17.37
CA SER A 845 12.43 54.92 17.64
C SER A 845 11.12 54.45 16.94
N THR A 846 9.88 54.54 17.46
CA THR A 846 9.21 55.45 18.44
C THR A 846 7.87 54.90 19.00
N VAL A 847 7.53 55.17 20.29
CA VAL A 847 6.23 55.73 20.85
C VAL A 847 4.87 55.00 20.62
N SER A 848 3.86 54.90 21.55
CA SER A 848 3.74 55.05 23.04
C SER A 848 2.29 54.74 23.56
N LYS A 849 2.18 54.45 24.88
CA LYS A 849 1.12 54.85 25.86
C LYS A 849 -0.34 54.28 25.90
N VAL A 850 -0.62 53.57 27.01
CA VAL A 850 -1.60 53.87 28.11
C VAL A 850 -3.15 53.78 27.92
N PHE A 851 -3.80 53.11 28.92
CA PHE A 851 -5.24 52.97 29.29
C PHE A 851 -5.98 54.31 29.63
N PRO A 852 -7.34 54.43 29.80
CA PRO A 852 -8.28 53.48 30.46
C PRO A 852 -9.77 53.43 29.98
N SER A 853 -10.63 52.76 30.77
CA SER A 853 -12.11 52.60 30.63
C SER A 853 -12.93 53.87 30.96
N PRO A 854 -14.25 53.98 30.63
CA PRO A 854 -15.32 53.45 31.54
C PRO A 854 -16.73 53.09 30.96
N SER A 855 -17.45 52.20 31.69
CA SER A 855 -18.89 52.15 32.12
C SER A 855 -20.10 52.82 31.38
N ILE A 856 -21.31 52.42 31.81
CA ILE A 856 -22.69 53.01 31.65
C ILE A 856 -23.50 52.61 30.37
N PHE A 857 -24.83 52.35 30.35
CA PHE A 857 -25.84 51.86 31.35
C PHE A 857 -27.25 51.65 30.68
N SER A 858 -28.06 50.69 31.18
CA SER A 858 -29.55 50.71 31.29
C SER A 858 -30.56 50.33 30.16
N LYS A 859 -31.73 49.83 30.64
CA LYS A 859 -33.14 49.84 30.10
C LYS A 859 -33.58 48.76 29.08
N MET A 860 -34.47 47.81 29.47
CA MET A 860 -35.99 47.82 29.44
C MET A 860 -36.57 47.31 28.08
N THR A 861 -37.69 46.54 27.94
CA THR A 861 -38.81 46.17 28.85
C THR A 861 -39.65 44.95 28.38
N LYS A 862 -40.15 44.11 29.31
CA LYS A 862 -41.51 43.47 29.45
C LYS A 862 -42.27 42.74 28.28
N SER A 863 -42.61 41.46 28.52
CA SER A 863 -43.96 40.76 28.49
C SER A 863 -45.14 41.27 27.63
N PRO A 864 -46.08 40.43 27.10
CA PRO A 864 -46.75 39.23 27.71
C PRO A 864 -46.77 37.95 26.82
N THR A 865 -47.05 36.70 27.24
CA THR A 865 -48.09 36.03 28.09
C THR A 865 -49.39 35.64 27.36
N GLN A 866 -49.67 34.32 27.23
CA GLN A 866 -50.95 33.56 27.42
C GLN A 866 -51.05 32.30 26.51
N VAL A 867 -51.86 31.24 26.75
CA VAL A 867 -52.20 30.42 27.96
C VAL A 867 -53.29 29.35 27.59
N TYR A 868 -53.41 28.24 28.35
CA TYR A 868 -54.58 27.29 28.41
C TYR A 868 -54.84 26.29 27.25
N LYS A 869 -55.43 25.07 27.43
CA LYS A 869 -55.70 24.18 28.61
C LYS A 869 -56.24 22.77 28.19
N ASN A 870 -56.47 21.87 29.17
CA ASN A 870 -57.30 20.61 29.16
C ASN A 870 -56.77 19.42 28.30
N GLU A 871 -57.02 18.10 28.54
CA GLU A 871 -57.51 17.19 29.62
C GLU A 871 -57.21 15.72 29.15
N GLY A 872 -57.47 14.55 29.78
CA GLY A 872 -58.12 14.07 31.03
C GLY A 872 -58.67 12.62 30.82
N VAL A 873 -58.97 11.73 31.79
CA VAL A 873 -58.70 11.65 33.24
C VAL A 873 -59.09 10.24 33.83
N ILE A 874 -58.32 9.66 34.78
CA ILE A 874 -58.65 8.60 35.81
C ILE A 874 -59.08 7.16 35.34
N SER A 875 -58.46 6.05 35.81
CA SER A 875 -58.93 5.24 36.97
C SER A 875 -57.94 4.14 37.46
N PHE A 876 -57.99 3.84 38.78
CA PHE A 876 -57.39 2.70 39.53
C PHE A 876 -58.56 1.77 40.06
N PRO A 877 -58.43 0.67 40.87
CA PRO A 877 -57.39 0.37 41.87
C PRO A 877 -57.03 -1.11 42.29
N VAL A 878 -56.00 -1.22 43.15
CA VAL A 878 -55.84 -2.16 44.31
C VAL A 878 -55.59 -3.68 44.11
N ALA A 879 -54.84 -4.26 45.06
CA ALA A 879 -54.38 -5.66 45.21
C ALA A 879 -55.11 -6.34 46.43
N PRO A 880 -54.65 -7.37 47.18
CA PRO A 880 -53.41 -8.20 47.12
C PRO A 880 -53.63 -9.73 47.35
N SER A 881 -52.52 -10.47 47.59
CA SER A 881 -52.44 -11.83 48.18
C SER A 881 -52.88 -13.01 47.28
N SER A 882 -52.47 -14.28 47.49
CA SER A 882 -51.59 -14.90 48.51
C SER A 882 -50.77 -16.10 47.95
N SER A 883 -49.90 -16.67 48.80
CA SER A 883 -48.95 -17.78 48.56
C SER A 883 -49.53 -19.19 48.32
N ASN A 884 -48.70 -20.09 47.76
CA ASN A 884 -48.42 -21.47 48.22
C ASN A 884 -47.04 -21.93 47.65
N ILE A 885 -46.05 -22.44 48.41
CA ILE A 885 -45.92 -23.74 49.13
C ILE A 885 -45.76 -24.91 48.11
N SER A 886 -44.78 -25.84 48.14
CA SER A 886 -43.95 -26.48 49.20
C SER A 886 -42.48 -26.74 48.71
N CYS A 887 -41.42 -26.96 49.52
CA CYS A 887 -41.10 -28.05 50.48
C CYS A 887 -40.94 -29.45 49.80
N ALA A 888 -39.94 -30.33 50.07
CA ALA A 888 -38.78 -30.34 50.98
C ALA A 888 -37.72 -31.41 50.55
N PRO A 889 -36.48 -31.43 51.11
CA PRO A 889 -35.47 -32.49 50.88
C PRO A 889 -35.55 -33.66 51.91
N LYS A 890 -34.77 -34.74 51.72
CA LYS A 890 -34.43 -35.74 52.78
C LYS A 890 -33.23 -36.65 52.44
N TRP A 891 -32.77 -37.39 53.45
CA TRP A 891 -31.50 -38.14 53.48
C TRP A 891 -31.67 -39.66 53.74
N TYR A 892 -30.54 -40.36 53.97
CA TYR A 892 -30.31 -41.58 54.78
C TYR A 892 -30.09 -42.97 54.12
N THR A 893 -28.82 -43.40 54.18
CA THR A 893 -28.25 -44.76 54.45
C THR A 893 -28.84 -46.05 53.84
N LYS A 894 -27.92 -46.95 53.42
CA LYS A 894 -28.07 -48.40 53.67
C LYS A 894 -26.72 -49.14 53.67
N LEU A 895 -26.50 -50.00 54.68
CA LEU A 895 -25.43 -51.01 54.74
C LEU A 895 -26.02 -52.41 54.56
N ARG A 896 -25.39 -53.26 53.74
CA ARG A 896 -25.39 -54.74 53.89
C ARG A 896 -24.31 -55.38 53.00
N CYS A 897 -23.57 -56.35 53.55
CA CYS A 897 -22.63 -57.21 52.83
C CYS A 897 -23.28 -58.58 52.52
N THR A 898 -22.91 -59.25 51.42
CA THR A 898 -22.96 -60.72 51.26
C THR A 898 -22.11 -61.22 50.07
N SER A 899 -20.97 -61.86 50.39
CA SER A 899 -20.43 -63.13 49.85
C SER A 899 -20.52 -63.52 48.35
N GLY A 900 -19.37 -63.98 47.80
CA GLY A 900 -19.27 -64.85 46.61
C GLY A 900 -17.80 -65.19 46.26
N ASP A 901 -17.44 -66.48 46.25
CA ASP A 901 -16.06 -67.03 46.12
C ASP A 901 -15.49 -67.00 44.67
N GLY A 902 -14.21 -67.23 44.35
CA GLY A 902 -13.02 -67.60 45.15
C GLY A 902 -11.79 -67.99 44.27
N GLN A 903 -10.81 -68.72 44.84
CA GLN A 903 -9.61 -69.37 44.23
C GLN A 903 -8.32 -68.55 43.95
N ASP A 904 -7.44 -68.53 44.95
CA ASP A 904 -6.01 -68.95 44.96
C ASP A 904 -5.15 -69.09 43.68
N ILE A 905 -3.85 -68.74 43.77
CA ILE A 905 -2.70 -69.70 43.81
C ILE A 905 -1.29 -69.01 43.77
N ASN A 906 -0.41 -69.33 44.75
CA ASN A 906 1.08 -69.26 44.76
C ASN A 906 1.84 -67.91 44.53
N LYS A 907 3.10 -67.71 44.98
CA LYS A 907 3.87 -68.18 46.17
C LYS A 907 5.27 -67.52 46.24
N SER A 908 5.82 -67.40 47.46
CA SER A 908 7.23 -67.08 47.78
C SER A 908 7.71 -65.66 47.43
N ILE A 909 8.68 -65.07 48.13
CA ILE A 909 9.44 -65.55 49.31
C ILE A 909 8.90 -64.90 50.59
#